data_AF-A0A955C419-F1
#
_entry.id   AF-A0A955C419-F1
#
_cell.length_a   1.000
_cell.length_b   1.000
_cell.length_c   1.000
_cell.angle_alpha   90.00
_cell.angle_beta   90.00
_cell.angle_gamma   90.00
#
_symmetry.space_group_name_H-M   'P 1'
#
loop_
_entity.id
_entity.type
_entity.pdbx_description
1 polymer ?
#
loop_
_entity_poly.entity_id
_entity_poly.type
_entity_poly.pdbx_seq_one_letter_code
_entity_poly.pdbx_strand_id
1 'polypeptide(L)'
;MSLHRNRRFFRKNSRWEFDRRAANRNRFQRARLELLEDRRMLAFTVNSAGDETDFDLTDGIADIGRFDPDLGEIVPAGITTLRAAIQQANADGGGTINFSVAQIAPQQALPDITAPVVVDGGSRGAVQINGSDLRFIDDGIVLAAGSDGSTIQGMFITQFGGDAIVVLSAGNTIAQNVLSGNEDDGMTLFGAGATGNVVTGNYVGLDPSGVSGLPNIFDGIRISNASGNTIGGPGDLANVISGNNEGAGVLITGASTGNVVTGNLIGVSATGAVAVPNDKGVEIDGAVGNTIGGATRAAGNVISGNAFGGIILREGANENTVANNQVGVDASGNSPIGNADDGIWVLESSRNVIGPGNTISANVGDGIAITGDPASTNNNRIFGNIIGLNSAGTAALGNTDDGIYLNDTTGNTIGGTGDEGNVISANGGRGVWVVGDSSGNTIEGNIVGLDISMTQAQGNDSDGINLFGAAVSNNTIVANVVSGNRSSGVTISGGASNSVSDNIIGLDGGNTFALPNDGNGVGVSGGANNIIANNAIAGNDSDGVRIHPDTSGTMVTGNTIGLNAAGEAVPNDTGVSIAWASDNIIGGAGAAGNVISGNRFDGVSISGSVDRQAANNQIVGNIIGLRADGVTPVGNGGGIDIFNAASNTIGGIGGLGNIVAGNNGVGISISASEGFDSPDNVVLGNFVGVAQDGVTPVGNSRTGIWVRRSTGARIGGIGAGEGNVISDNDSIGIWIESGAHGAIVQGNIVGADVSGTVPLGNGSVGITVDESAGVVIGGTAALGGNQVVDSTLYGISARGAATTNLFIQGNIIGTDESGLLDLGNGADGVSIADGVVGATIGGESGTVGNTIANNERAGVSVAGGAANRIHRNSIYNNVGLGIDLGAFGVNENDNADPEQVTPPDIDSGPNNLQNYPVLGLAVGGSDVVGTLRSTPNTSFTIEIFSSPVGDESGFGEGKTYLTTIVTSTNASGVATFAVPNADGILTATATDPDGNTSEFSNALDPAVVGIDLAPLKLEGDFEEVEPGKFRAVNGAAIGLKPAQGEEFRPLVEVDGSVEYDRDKVVATGDFKALKLDADKFLFSGSMTINVGDASTSILVDNGADGGNPVLIAGFDLALAKLGFANPSGGSTSDSQLELEGRIELLHDDFRLAGLANSPIGFPLT
;
A
#
# COMPACT_ATOMS: atom_id res chain seq x y z
N MET A 1 -43.20 -2.01 30.61
CA MET A 1 -44.19 -0.99 31.03
C MET A 1 -43.95 0.27 30.21
N SER A 2 -45.00 0.79 29.57
CA SER A 2 -45.15 2.12 28.93
C SER A 2 -44.05 2.55 27.96
N LEU A 3 -44.22 2.50 26.63
CA LEU A 3 -45.05 3.44 25.88
C LEU A 3 -45.47 2.80 24.54
N HIS A 4 -46.76 2.46 24.41
CA HIS A 4 -47.35 1.88 23.20
C HIS A 4 -48.73 2.47 22.89
N ARG A 5 -48.85 3.81 22.93
CA ARG A 5 -50.02 4.55 22.44
C ARG A 5 -49.60 5.94 21.96
N ASN A 6 -49.29 6.10 20.67
CA ASN A 6 -49.45 7.37 19.94
C ASN A 6 -49.22 7.28 18.41
N ARG A 7 -49.54 6.15 17.76
CA ARG A 7 -49.50 6.01 16.27
C ARG A 7 -50.87 5.97 15.58
N ARG A 8 -51.93 6.53 16.19
CA ARG A 8 -53.28 6.60 15.57
C ARG A 8 -53.95 7.98 15.51
N PHE A 9 -53.24 9.08 15.80
CA PHE A 9 -53.83 10.44 15.79
C PHE A 9 -53.33 11.41 14.70
N PHE A 10 -52.35 11.02 13.87
CA PHE A 10 -51.80 11.89 12.80
C PHE A 10 -52.17 11.49 11.36
N ARG A 11 -53.23 10.68 11.17
CA ARG A 11 -53.72 10.29 9.83
C ARG A 11 -55.16 10.72 9.50
N LYS A 12 -55.77 11.59 10.31
CA LYS A 12 -57.12 12.13 10.06
C LYS A 12 -57.21 13.65 9.86
N ASN A 13 -56.20 14.44 10.25
CA ASN A 13 -56.24 15.91 10.06
C ASN A 13 -55.62 16.39 8.74
N SER A 14 -54.82 15.58 8.06
CA SER A 14 -54.19 15.94 6.79
C SER A 14 -55.12 15.82 5.57
N ARG A 15 -56.20 15.04 5.67
CA ARG A 15 -57.20 14.91 4.57
C ARG A 15 -58.22 16.06 4.57
N TRP A 16 -58.59 16.58 5.75
CA TRP A 16 -59.55 17.68 5.90
C TRP A 16 -58.95 19.06 5.52
N GLU A 17 -57.66 19.28 5.75
CA GLU A 17 -56.94 20.48 5.28
C GLU A 17 -56.69 20.46 3.76
N PHE A 18 -56.44 19.28 3.18
CA PHE A 18 -56.21 19.11 1.75
C PHE A 18 -57.49 19.30 0.93
N ASP A 19 -58.62 18.75 1.38
CA ASP A 19 -59.92 18.92 0.73
C ASP A 19 -60.46 20.37 0.87
N ARG A 20 -60.14 21.08 1.97
CA ARG A 20 -60.52 22.50 2.13
C ARG A 20 -59.67 23.45 1.28
N ARG A 21 -58.38 23.14 1.07
CA ARG A 21 -57.49 23.89 0.15
C ARG A 21 -57.79 23.60 -1.32
N ALA A 22 -58.22 22.38 -1.67
CA ALA A 22 -58.72 22.04 -3.01
C ALA A 22 -60.08 22.67 -3.30
N ALA A 23 -61.01 22.67 -2.34
CA ALA A 23 -62.30 23.34 -2.46
C ALA A 23 -62.19 24.88 -2.52
N ASN A 24 -61.23 25.49 -1.79
CA ASN A 24 -60.96 26.92 -1.89
C ASN A 24 -60.25 27.31 -3.19
N ARG A 25 -59.35 26.48 -3.74
CA ARG A 25 -58.77 26.69 -5.09
C ARG A 25 -59.83 26.59 -6.18
N ASN A 26 -60.77 25.66 -6.09
CA ASN A 26 -61.88 25.57 -7.05
C ASN A 26 -62.91 26.70 -6.88
N ARG A 27 -63.08 27.27 -5.68
CA ARG A 27 -63.90 28.48 -5.46
C ARG A 27 -63.23 29.75 -5.97
N PHE A 28 -61.89 29.87 -5.86
CA PHE A 28 -61.14 30.98 -6.44
C PHE A 28 -61.00 30.84 -7.95
N GLN A 29 -60.90 29.63 -8.51
CA GLN A 29 -60.95 29.43 -9.95
C GLN A 29 -62.35 29.64 -10.52
N ARG A 30 -63.43 29.23 -9.82
CA ARG A 30 -64.80 29.58 -10.24
C ARG A 30 -65.14 31.05 -10.04
N ALA A 31 -64.67 31.70 -8.97
CA ALA A 31 -64.85 33.15 -8.79
C ALA A 31 -63.95 33.96 -9.74
N ARG A 32 -62.80 33.42 -10.18
CA ARG A 32 -61.95 34.01 -11.22
C ARG A 32 -62.53 33.77 -12.62
N LEU A 33 -63.16 32.62 -12.89
CA LEU A 33 -63.94 32.39 -14.12
C LEU A 33 -65.22 33.25 -14.16
N GLU A 34 -65.94 33.42 -13.04
CA GLU A 34 -67.11 34.29 -12.95
C GLU A 34 -66.74 35.79 -12.94
N LEU A 35 -65.50 36.18 -12.56
CA LEU A 35 -64.99 37.55 -12.77
C LEU A 35 -64.41 37.78 -14.18
N LEU A 36 -64.02 36.71 -14.88
CA LEU A 36 -63.51 36.75 -16.26
C LEU A 36 -64.64 36.84 -17.29
N GLU A 37 -65.84 36.35 -16.99
CA GLU A 37 -67.00 36.50 -17.89
C GLU A 37 -67.71 37.86 -17.79
N ASP A 38 -67.51 38.63 -16.71
CA ASP A 38 -68.24 39.90 -16.46
C ASP A 38 -67.43 41.17 -16.82
N ARG A 39 -66.16 41.05 -17.21
CA ARG A 39 -65.47 42.05 -18.03
C ARG A 39 -65.56 41.61 -19.47
N ARG A 40 -66.56 42.08 -20.21
CA ARG A 40 -66.47 42.11 -21.67
C ARG A 40 -65.19 42.84 -22.04
N MET A 41 -64.11 42.10 -22.32
CA MET A 41 -62.96 42.67 -22.99
C MET A 41 -63.47 43.21 -24.31
N LEU A 42 -63.30 44.50 -24.52
CA LEU A 42 -63.51 45.11 -25.82
C LEU A 42 -62.59 44.36 -26.80
N ALA A 43 -63.22 43.72 -27.80
CA ALA A 43 -62.53 42.90 -28.76
C ALA A 43 -62.33 43.71 -30.05
N PHE A 44 -61.09 43.99 -30.38
CA PHE A 44 -60.69 44.73 -31.56
C PHE A 44 -60.20 43.72 -32.61
N THR A 45 -60.80 43.70 -33.79
CA THR A 45 -60.38 42.79 -34.87
C THR A 45 -59.63 43.57 -35.93
N VAL A 46 -58.32 43.39 -35.98
CA VAL A 46 -57.46 43.95 -37.02
C VAL A 46 -57.82 43.31 -38.35
N ASN A 47 -58.41 44.11 -39.23
CA ASN A 47 -58.91 43.68 -40.54
C ASN A 47 -58.26 44.43 -41.72
N SER A 48 -57.28 45.30 -41.41
CA SER A 48 -56.46 45.99 -42.39
C SER A 48 -54.97 45.84 -42.05
N ALA A 49 -54.16 45.72 -43.10
CA ALA A 49 -52.70 45.73 -43.02
C ALA A 49 -52.11 47.15 -42.99
N GLY A 50 -52.96 48.19 -43.01
CA GLY A 50 -52.53 49.59 -42.86
C GLY A 50 -51.97 49.90 -41.48
N ASP A 51 -51.47 51.13 -41.31
CA ASP A 51 -50.77 51.60 -40.10
C ASP A 51 -51.29 52.97 -39.61
N GLU A 52 -52.49 53.36 -40.05
CA GLU A 52 -53.15 54.59 -39.62
C GLU A 52 -53.52 54.54 -38.13
N THR A 53 -53.52 55.70 -37.47
CA THR A 53 -53.92 55.84 -36.06
C THR A 53 -55.43 55.71 -35.90
N ASP A 54 -55.85 55.36 -34.69
CA ASP A 54 -57.24 55.50 -34.27
C ASP A 54 -57.72 56.96 -34.47
N PHE A 55 -58.93 57.12 -35.01
CA PHE A 55 -59.51 58.43 -35.28
C PHE A 55 -60.04 59.12 -34.00
N ASP A 56 -60.67 58.38 -33.08
CA ASP A 56 -61.29 58.93 -31.86
C ASP A 56 -61.20 57.94 -30.69
N LEU A 57 -60.13 58.08 -29.90
CA LEU A 57 -59.87 57.25 -28.72
C LEU A 57 -60.95 57.29 -27.62
N THR A 58 -61.97 58.15 -27.76
CA THR A 58 -63.02 58.32 -26.75
C THR A 58 -64.31 57.56 -27.05
N ASP A 59 -64.44 56.95 -28.23
CA ASP A 59 -65.67 56.31 -28.68
C ASP A 59 -65.75 54.80 -28.36
N GLY A 60 -64.65 54.18 -27.92
CA GLY A 60 -64.57 52.76 -27.59
C GLY A 60 -64.47 51.83 -28.80
N ILE A 61 -64.23 52.37 -30.01
CA ILE A 61 -64.20 51.65 -31.27
C ILE A 61 -62.84 51.85 -31.94
N ALA A 62 -62.10 50.76 -32.11
CA ALA A 62 -60.83 50.83 -32.82
C ALA A 62 -61.05 50.97 -34.34
N ASP A 63 -61.15 52.19 -34.85
CA ASP A 63 -61.25 52.44 -36.29
C ASP A 63 -60.46 53.67 -36.79
N ILE A 64 -60.15 53.67 -38.08
CA ILE A 64 -59.40 54.75 -38.75
C ILE A 64 -60.35 55.77 -39.42
N GLY A 65 -61.66 55.62 -39.23
CA GLY A 65 -62.69 56.27 -40.03
C GLY A 65 -63.09 57.62 -39.46
N ARG A 66 -63.28 58.62 -40.32
CA ARG A 66 -63.80 59.93 -39.92
C ARG A 66 -65.33 59.92 -40.01
N PHE A 67 -66.02 60.47 -39.01
CA PHE A 67 -67.45 60.81 -39.16
C PHE A 67 -67.62 61.83 -40.31
N ASP A 68 -68.27 61.40 -41.40
CA ASP A 68 -68.61 62.28 -42.52
C ASP A 68 -69.99 62.92 -42.26
N PRO A 69 -70.04 64.22 -41.89
CA PRO A 69 -71.30 64.89 -41.58
C PRO A 69 -72.23 65.04 -42.80
N ASP A 70 -71.72 64.89 -44.02
CA ASP A 70 -72.51 64.96 -45.26
C ASP A 70 -73.15 63.60 -45.62
N LEU A 71 -72.59 62.49 -45.11
CA LEU A 71 -73.09 61.13 -45.33
C LEU A 71 -73.80 60.52 -44.11
N GLY A 72 -73.60 61.09 -42.91
CA GLY A 72 -74.20 60.60 -41.66
C GLY A 72 -73.63 59.26 -41.18
N GLU A 73 -72.47 58.85 -41.70
CA GLU A 73 -71.79 57.57 -41.41
C GLU A 73 -70.28 57.79 -41.27
N ILE A 74 -69.58 56.85 -40.62
CA ILE A 74 -68.12 56.82 -40.54
C ILE A 74 -67.56 56.36 -41.90
N VAL A 75 -66.55 57.05 -42.44
CA VAL A 75 -65.95 56.67 -43.74
C VAL A 75 -64.41 56.72 -43.70
N PRO A 76 -63.71 55.62 -44.04
CA PRO A 76 -64.24 54.27 -44.25
C PRO A 76 -64.65 53.61 -42.92
N ALA A 77 -65.89 53.13 -42.80
CA ALA A 77 -66.40 52.46 -41.59
C ALA A 77 -65.73 51.11 -41.35
N GLY A 78 -65.37 50.84 -40.10
CA GLY A 78 -65.00 49.49 -39.63
C GLY A 78 -63.66 48.97 -40.14
N ILE A 79 -62.74 49.85 -40.54
CA ILE A 79 -61.36 49.48 -40.82
C ILE A 79 -60.52 49.66 -39.54
N THR A 80 -59.92 48.58 -39.06
CA THR A 80 -59.09 48.54 -37.87
C THR A 80 -57.68 48.09 -38.23
N THR A 81 -56.69 48.96 -38.01
CA THR A 81 -55.26 48.64 -38.09
C THR A 81 -54.76 48.12 -36.74
N LEU A 82 -53.59 47.46 -36.72
CA LEU A 82 -52.96 47.05 -35.45
C LEU A 82 -52.67 48.25 -34.55
N ARG A 83 -52.20 49.36 -35.14
CA ARG A 83 -51.97 50.62 -34.43
C ARG A 83 -53.24 51.13 -33.76
N ALA A 84 -54.34 51.26 -34.50
CA ALA A 84 -55.61 51.73 -33.94
C ALA A 84 -56.08 50.81 -32.81
N ALA A 85 -56.01 49.49 -32.99
CA ALA A 85 -56.38 48.51 -31.97
C ALA A 85 -55.56 48.66 -30.67
N ILE A 86 -54.24 48.87 -30.76
CA ILE A 86 -53.40 49.11 -29.57
C ILE A 86 -53.77 50.43 -28.89
N GLN A 87 -53.95 51.51 -29.66
CA GLN A 87 -54.28 52.81 -29.09
C GLN A 87 -55.64 52.78 -28.38
N GLN A 88 -56.65 52.13 -28.96
CA GLN A 88 -57.95 51.97 -28.35
C GLN A 88 -57.88 51.08 -27.10
N ALA A 89 -57.17 49.95 -27.15
CA ALA A 89 -56.97 49.09 -25.98
C ALA A 89 -56.29 49.85 -24.82
N ASN A 90 -55.32 50.72 -25.12
CA ASN A 90 -54.69 51.57 -24.12
C ASN A 90 -55.68 52.59 -23.52
N ALA A 91 -56.51 53.23 -24.35
CA ALA A 91 -57.50 54.21 -23.91
C ALA A 91 -58.58 53.58 -23.02
N ASP A 92 -58.99 52.35 -23.33
CA ASP A 92 -60.05 51.62 -22.62
C ASP A 92 -59.56 50.90 -21.35
N GLY A 93 -58.26 50.91 -21.07
CA GLY A 93 -57.68 50.21 -19.93
C GLY A 93 -57.55 48.70 -20.12
N GLY A 94 -57.53 48.24 -21.38
CA GLY A 94 -57.27 46.87 -21.79
C GLY A 94 -58.22 46.34 -22.85
N GLY A 95 -57.94 45.15 -23.40
CA GLY A 95 -58.80 44.54 -24.42
C GLY A 95 -58.24 43.26 -25.01
N THR A 96 -58.92 42.74 -26.03
CA THR A 96 -58.45 41.61 -26.84
C THR A 96 -58.29 42.04 -28.29
N ILE A 97 -57.10 41.88 -28.85
CA ILE A 97 -56.77 42.17 -30.25
C ILE A 97 -56.71 40.83 -31.00
N ASN A 98 -57.62 40.64 -31.94
CA ASN A 98 -57.68 39.49 -32.84
C ASN A 98 -57.39 39.94 -34.28
N PHE A 99 -57.14 38.98 -35.18
CA PHE A 99 -56.77 39.28 -36.57
C PHE A 99 -57.66 38.57 -37.57
N SER A 100 -58.05 39.28 -38.63
CA SER A 100 -58.60 38.71 -39.87
C SER A 100 -57.67 38.94 -41.08
N VAL A 101 -56.47 39.45 -40.83
CA VAL A 101 -55.39 39.61 -41.79
C VAL A 101 -54.20 38.73 -41.39
N ALA A 102 -53.46 38.23 -42.36
CA ALA A 102 -52.32 37.35 -42.13
C ALA A 102 -50.97 38.09 -42.07
N GLN A 103 -50.89 39.31 -42.59
CA GLN A 103 -49.65 40.09 -42.66
C GLN A 103 -49.92 41.56 -42.38
N ILE A 104 -49.03 42.17 -41.60
CA ILE A 104 -49.03 43.57 -41.19
C ILE A 104 -47.61 44.10 -41.41
N ALA A 105 -47.49 45.27 -42.03
CA ALA A 105 -46.22 45.96 -42.24
C ALA A 105 -46.35 47.40 -41.72
N PRO A 106 -45.96 47.67 -40.46
CA PRO A 106 -46.01 49.02 -39.91
C PRO A 106 -45.10 49.97 -40.70
N GLN A 107 -45.53 51.22 -40.86
CA GLN A 107 -44.78 52.28 -41.55
C GLN A 107 -44.06 53.22 -40.57
N GLN A 108 -44.39 53.11 -39.29
CA GLN A 108 -43.78 53.81 -38.16
C GLN A 108 -43.81 52.88 -36.92
N ALA A 109 -42.97 53.15 -35.92
CA ALA A 109 -42.93 52.39 -34.67
C ALA A 109 -44.33 52.18 -34.09
N LEU A 110 -44.65 50.95 -33.67
CA LEU A 110 -45.95 50.65 -33.06
C LEU A 110 -46.08 51.39 -31.71
N PRO A 111 -47.29 51.79 -31.30
CA PRO A 111 -47.48 52.40 -29.98
C PRO A 111 -47.20 51.37 -28.87
N ASP A 112 -46.55 51.80 -27.79
CA ASP A 112 -46.38 50.98 -26.59
C ASP A 112 -47.73 50.55 -26.00
N ILE A 113 -47.82 49.31 -25.54
CA ILE A 113 -48.98 48.79 -24.81
C ILE A 113 -48.82 49.21 -23.34
N THR A 114 -49.75 50.00 -22.83
CA THR A 114 -49.73 50.59 -21.48
C THR A 114 -50.86 50.09 -20.57
N ALA A 115 -51.72 49.21 -21.09
CA ALA A 115 -52.80 48.56 -20.35
C ALA A 115 -52.87 47.05 -20.66
N PRO A 116 -53.46 46.22 -19.78
CA PRO A 116 -53.48 44.76 -19.95
C PRO A 116 -54.22 44.34 -21.22
N VAL A 117 -53.55 43.62 -22.12
CA VAL A 117 -54.12 43.21 -23.41
C VAL A 117 -53.91 41.73 -23.69
N VAL A 118 -54.79 41.14 -24.49
CA VAL A 118 -54.57 39.83 -25.12
C VAL A 118 -54.43 40.06 -26.62
N VAL A 119 -53.23 39.89 -27.17
CA VAL A 119 -52.98 39.87 -28.63
C VAL A 119 -52.94 38.43 -29.09
N ASP A 120 -53.93 38.02 -29.88
CA ASP A 120 -54.13 36.63 -30.27
C ASP A 120 -54.12 36.45 -31.80
N GLY A 121 -52.99 35.98 -32.32
CA GLY A 121 -52.80 35.59 -33.72
C GLY A 121 -53.35 34.19 -34.06
N GLY A 122 -53.84 33.42 -33.08
CA GLY A 122 -54.29 32.05 -33.29
C GLY A 122 -53.15 31.02 -33.23
N SER A 123 -52.94 30.25 -34.30
CA SER A 123 -51.87 29.25 -34.33
C SER A 123 -50.48 29.89 -34.43
N ARG A 124 -49.43 29.19 -33.98
CA ARG A 124 -48.05 29.69 -33.97
C ARG A 124 -47.65 30.30 -35.31
N GLY A 125 -47.28 31.58 -35.28
CA GLY A 125 -46.82 32.34 -36.45
C GLY A 125 -47.87 32.59 -37.54
N ALA A 126 -49.16 32.50 -37.23
CA ALA A 126 -50.22 32.66 -38.22
C ALA A 126 -50.38 34.11 -38.71
N VAL A 127 -50.07 35.08 -37.86
CA VAL A 127 -50.12 36.51 -38.18
C VAL A 127 -48.70 37.07 -38.17
N GLN A 128 -48.24 37.50 -39.34
CA GLN A 128 -46.91 38.11 -39.47
C GLN A 128 -46.98 39.63 -39.24
N ILE A 129 -46.11 40.13 -38.37
CA ILE A 129 -45.77 41.55 -38.27
C ILE A 129 -44.35 41.70 -38.83
N ASN A 130 -44.23 42.46 -39.92
CA ASN A 130 -42.98 42.66 -40.63
C ASN A 130 -42.50 44.11 -40.46
N GLY A 131 -41.34 44.29 -39.82
CA GLY A 131 -40.74 45.59 -39.54
C GLY A 131 -39.84 46.15 -40.65
N SER A 132 -39.75 45.54 -41.83
CA SER A 132 -38.73 45.87 -42.84
C SER A 132 -38.78 47.31 -43.37
N ASP A 133 -39.90 48.00 -43.18
CA ASP A 133 -40.12 49.39 -43.60
C ASP A 133 -39.77 50.42 -42.49
N LEU A 134 -39.34 49.97 -41.31
CA LEU A 134 -39.02 50.78 -40.13
C LEU A 134 -37.54 51.15 -40.02
N ARG A 135 -37.17 51.97 -39.02
CA ARG A 135 -35.76 52.31 -38.75
C ARG A 135 -35.06 51.15 -38.04
N PHE A 136 -33.73 51.13 -38.17
CA PHE A 136 -32.80 50.18 -37.53
C PHE A 136 -32.82 50.13 -35.99
N ILE A 137 -33.72 50.83 -35.30
CA ILE A 137 -33.82 50.84 -33.83
C ILE A 137 -35.25 50.67 -33.32
N ASP A 138 -36.23 50.52 -34.23
CA ASP A 138 -37.63 50.43 -33.83
C ASP A 138 -37.93 48.97 -33.42
N ASP A 139 -38.48 48.79 -32.22
CA ASP A 139 -38.93 47.50 -31.69
C ASP A 139 -40.29 47.08 -32.28
N GLY A 140 -40.62 45.79 -32.17
CA GLY A 140 -41.91 45.23 -32.52
C GLY A 140 -43.00 45.58 -31.52
N ILE A 141 -43.29 44.68 -30.58
CA ILE A 141 -44.31 44.90 -29.54
C ILE A 141 -43.64 45.28 -28.22
N VAL A 142 -44.01 46.43 -27.65
CA VAL A 142 -43.53 46.87 -26.33
C VAL A 142 -44.65 46.79 -25.28
N LEU A 143 -44.46 45.95 -24.27
CA LEU A 143 -45.30 45.88 -23.06
C LEU A 143 -44.75 46.83 -22.00
N ALA A 144 -45.19 48.09 -22.05
CA ALA A 144 -44.74 49.14 -21.14
C ALA A 144 -45.39 49.04 -19.75
N ALA A 145 -44.91 49.84 -18.80
CA ALA A 145 -45.48 49.90 -17.45
C ALA A 145 -47.00 50.15 -17.48
N GLY A 146 -47.76 49.37 -16.71
CA GLY A 146 -49.23 49.41 -16.68
C GLY A 146 -49.90 48.28 -17.49
N SER A 147 -49.16 47.59 -18.35
CA SER A 147 -49.65 46.45 -19.13
C SER A 147 -49.59 45.09 -18.42
N ASP A 148 -49.53 45.07 -17.08
CA ASP A 148 -49.34 43.83 -16.30
C ASP A 148 -50.39 42.76 -16.63
N GLY A 149 -49.95 41.52 -16.79
CA GLY A 149 -50.84 40.39 -17.09
C GLY A 149 -51.29 40.30 -18.54
N SER A 150 -50.60 40.97 -19.47
CA SER A 150 -50.88 40.87 -20.91
C SER A 150 -50.50 39.50 -21.46
N THR A 151 -51.12 39.13 -22.58
CA THR A 151 -50.81 37.91 -23.34
C THR A 151 -50.49 38.26 -24.78
N ILE A 152 -49.35 37.79 -25.30
CA ILE A 152 -49.00 37.87 -26.71
C ILE A 152 -48.85 36.45 -27.25
N GLN A 153 -49.68 36.06 -28.21
CA GLN A 153 -49.63 34.71 -28.76
C GLN A 153 -49.93 34.59 -30.26
N GLY A 154 -49.37 33.55 -30.88
CA GLY A 154 -49.66 33.19 -32.28
C GLY A 154 -49.04 34.11 -33.33
N MET A 155 -48.14 35.02 -32.93
CA MET A 155 -47.55 36.03 -33.81
C MET A 155 -46.27 35.53 -34.47
N PHE A 156 -45.96 36.01 -35.68
CA PHE A 156 -44.64 35.93 -36.30
C PHE A 156 -44.07 37.35 -36.45
N ILE A 157 -43.12 37.74 -35.60
CA ILE A 157 -42.56 39.09 -35.56
C ILE A 157 -41.14 39.04 -36.12
N THR A 158 -40.90 39.79 -37.20
CA THR A 158 -39.69 39.66 -38.01
C THR A 158 -39.27 40.96 -38.68
N GLN A 159 -37.98 41.07 -39.04
CA GLN A 159 -37.39 42.17 -39.79
C GLN A 159 -37.48 43.53 -39.08
N PHE A 160 -37.55 43.55 -37.75
CA PHE A 160 -37.41 44.77 -36.97
C PHE A 160 -35.92 45.14 -36.81
N GLY A 161 -35.66 46.45 -36.74
CA GLY A 161 -34.33 46.98 -36.45
C GLY A 161 -33.94 46.81 -34.98
N GLY A 162 -34.91 46.85 -34.07
CA GLY A 162 -34.75 46.50 -32.66
C GLY A 162 -35.32 45.10 -32.34
N ASP A 163 -35.77 44.92 -31.11
CA ASP A 163 -36.24 43.64 -30.59
C ASP A 163 -37.62 43.27 -31.15
N ALA A 164 -37.90 41.97 -31.29
CA ALA A 164 -39.25 41.55 -31.69
C ALA A 164 -40.31 41.89 -30.62
N ILE A 165 -39.97 41.66 -29.34
CA ILE A 165 -40.83 42.00 -28.19
C ILE A 165 -39.98 42.54 -27.03
N VAL A 166 -40.38 43.68 -26.47
CA VAL A 166 -39.81 44.24 -25.24
C VAL A 166 -40.84 44.19 -24.11
N VAL A 167 -40.45 43.65 -22.96
CA VAL A 167 -41.30 43.50 -21.76
C VAL A 167 -40.75 44.31 -20.60
N LEU A 168 -41.52 45.30 -20.15
CA LEU A 168 -41.20 46.19 -19.02
C LEU A 168 -42.18 46.05 -17.84
N SER A 169 -43.20 45.20 -17.98
CA SER A 169 -44.31 44.99 -17.04
C SER A 169 -44.35 43.55 -16.48
N ALA A 170 -45.19 43.33 -15.48
CA ALA A 170 -45.20 42.11 -14.69
C ALA A 170 -46.27 41.10 -15.13
N GLY A 171 -46.00 39.81 -14.91
CA GLY A 171 -47.01 38.75 -14.99
C GLY A 171 -47.53 38.44 -16.39
N ASN A 172 -46.81 38.84 -17.45
CA ASN A 172 -47.22 38.63 -18.83
C ASN A 172 -47.00 37.19 -19.29
N THR A 173 -47.81 36.76 -20.26
CA THR A 173 -47.67 35.46 -20.94
C THR A 173 -47.30 35.68 -22.40
N ILE A 174 -46.14 35.20 -22.82
CA ILE A 174 -45.69 35.29 -24.22
C ILE A 174 -45.59 33.86 -24.74
N ALA A 175 -46.52 33.46 -25.59
CA ALA A 175 -46.68 32.06 -25.94
C ALA A 175 -46.89 31.78 -27.43
N GLN A 176 -46.33 30.69 -27.94
CA GLN A 176 -46.63 30.23 -29.32
C GLN A 176 -46.33 31.29 -30.39
N ASN A 177 -45.30 32.12 -30.21
CA ASN A 177 -44.86 33.09 -31.22
C ASN A 177 -43.65 32.57 -32.01
N VAL A 178 -43.37 33.20 -33.15
CA VAL A 178 -42.12 33.08 -33.92
C VAL A 178 -41.45 34.45 -33.86
N LEU A 179 -40.30 34.56 -33.19
CA LEU A 179 -39.59 35.82 -32.95
C LEU A 179 -38.21 35.73 -33.61
N SER A 180 -38.13 36.09 -34.89
CA SER A 180 -37.02 35.64 -35.75
C SER A 180 -36.75 36.60 -36.90
N GLY A 181 -35.49 36.71 -37.32
CA GLY A 181 -35.10 37.59 -38.42
C GLY A 181 -35.03 39.07 -38.05
N ASN A 182 -34.80 39.41 -36.78
CA ASN A 182 -34.67 40.79 -36.31
C ASN A 182 -33.19 41.19 -36.17
N GLU A 183 -32.90 42.48 -36.24
CA GLU A 183 -31.53 43.01 -36.17
C GLU A 183 -30.98 43.15 -34.73
N ASP A 184 -31.82 42.94 -33.72
CA ASP A 184 -31.42 42.88 -32.30
C ASP A 184 -31.84 41.54 -31.66
N ASP A 185 -32.39 41.53 -30.44
CA ASP A 185 -32.80 40.32 -29.76
C ASP A 185 -34.17 39.81 -30.25
N GLY A 186 -34.41 38.50 -30.12
CA GLY A 186 -35.74 37.94 -30.33
C GLY A 186 -36.76 38.47 -29.31
N MET A 187 -36.33 38.66 -28.05
CA MET A 187 -37.15 39.22 -26.98
C MET A 187 -36.28 39.76 -25.85
N THR A 188 -36.67 40.91 -25.29
CA THR A 188 -36.03 41.47 -24.10
C THR A 188 -37.02 41.61 -22.93
N LEU A 189 -36.63 41.12 -21.75
CA LEU A 189 -37.26 41.41 -20.45
C LEU A 189 -36.35 42.38 -19.69
N PHE A 190 -36.79 43.63 -19.52
CA PHE A 190 -35.93 44.69 -19.02
C PHE A 190 -36.49 45.42 -17.80
N GLY A 191 -35.63 45.56 -16.79
CA GLY A 191 -35.86 46.36 -15.60
C GLY A 191 -36.73 45.68 -14.55
N ALA A 192 -36.77 46.30 -13.37
CA ALA A 192 -37.40 45.71 -12.18
C ALA A 192 -38.93 45.50 -12.29
N GLY A 193 -39.57 46.12 -13.28
CA GLY A 193 -40.99 45.92 -13.59
C GLY A 193 -41.26 44.59 -14.32
N ALA A 194 -40.28 44.07 -15.05
CA ALA A 194 -40.37 42.81 -15.79
C ALA A 194 -40.19 41.61 -14.86
N THR A 195 -41.22 41.29 -14.07
CA THR A 195 -41.21 40.20 -13.09
C THR A 195 -42.38 39.25 -13.23
N GLY A 196 -42.17 37.96 -12.95
CA GLY A 196 -43.23 36.96 -12.98
C GLY A 196 -43.76 36.66 -14.39
N ASN A 197 -43.02 37.02 -15.44
CA ASN A 197 -43.41 36.76 -16.82
C ASN A 197 -43.15 35.29 -17.19
N VAL A 198 -43.99 34.74 -18.07
CA VAL A 198 -43.93 33.35 -18.54
C VAL A 198 -43.82 33.33 -20.06
N VAL A 199 -42.71 32.79 -20.57
CA VAL A 199 -42.41 32.70 -22.00
C VAL A 199 -42.42 31.23 -22.40
N THR A 200 -43.39 30.76 -23.19
CA THR A 200 -43.57 29.30 -23.47
C THR A 200 -43.93 28.97 -24.91
N GLY A 201 -43.44 27.84 -25.44
CA GLY A 201 -43.85 27.35 -26.76
C GLY A 201 -43.48 28.27 -27.93
N ASN A 202 -42.57 29.22 -27.76
CA ASN A 202 -42.13 30.13 -28.81
C ASN A 202 -40.99 29.52 -29.64
N TYR A 203 -40.90 29.90 -30.92
CA TYR A 203 -39.73 29.69 -31.77
C TYR A 203 -38.97 31.00 -31.89
N VAL A 204 -37.68 30.99 -31.57
CA VAL A 204 -36.83 32.19 -31.52
C VAL A 204 -35.55 31.92 -32.30
N GLY A 205 -35.29 32.72 -33.33
CA GLY A 205 -34.20 32.54 -34.30
C GLY A 205 -34.44 31.45 -35.36
N LEU A 206 -35.67 30.93 -35.49
CA LEU A 206 -36.03 29.86 -36.44
C LEU A 206 -37.14 30.32 -37.39
N ASP A 207 -37.21 29.66 -38.54
CA ASP A 207 -38.40 29.78 -39.38
C ASP A 207 -39.67 29.22 -38.68
N PRO A 208 -40.88 29.52 -39.17
CA PRO A 208 -42.11 28.99 -38.58
C PRO A 208 -42.24 27.45 -38.56
N SER A 209 -41.40 26.71 -39.31
CA SER A 209 -41.37 25.25 -39.25
C SER A 209 -40.62 24.73 -38.03
N GLY A 210 -39.72 25.54 -37.45
CA GLY A 210 -38.88 25.17 -36.31
C GLY A 210 -37.70 24.27 -36.68
N VAL A 211 -37.33 24.19 -37.96
CA VAL A 211 -36.25 23.31 -38.44
C VAL A 211 -35.05 24.09 -38.96
N SER A 212 -35.26 25.23 -39.62
CA SER A 212 -34.18 26.03 -40.20
C SER A 212 -33.99 27.34 -39.43
N GLY A 213 -32.75 27.82 -39.35
CA GLY A 213 -32.45 29.12 -38.76
C GLY A 213 -33.03 30.28 -39.58
N LEU A 214 -33.65 31.23 -38.89
CA LEU A 214 -34.00 32.57 -39.35
C LEU A 214 -33.45 33.54 -38.29
N PRO A 215 -32.14 33.85 -38.35
CA PRO A 215 -31.41 34.39 -37.22
C PRO A 215 -31.94 35.74 -36.75
N ASN A 216 -32.07 35.92 -35.45
CA ASN A 216 -31.86 37.23 -34.87
C ASN A 216 -30.34 37.49 -34.79
N ILE A 217 -29.91 38.75 -34.82
CA ILE A 217 -28.48 39.08 -34.82
C ILE A 217 -27.85 38.75 -33.47
N PHE A 218 -28.45 39.19 -32.36
CA PHE A 218 -27.91 39.00 -31.00
C PHE A 218 -28.57 37.83 -30.26
N ASP A 219 -29.13 38.07 -29.07
CA ASP A 219 -29.64 37.04 -28.20
C ASP A 219 -31.03 36.56 -28.66
N GLY A 220 -31.34 35.30 -28.39
CA GLY A 220 -32.71 34.81 -28.56
C GLY A 220 -33.64 35.51 -27.57
N ILE A 221 -33.32 35.38 -26.28
CA ILE A 221 -34.05 36.02 -25.19
C ILE A 221 -33.08 36.65 -24.19
N ARG A 222 -33.19 37.96 -23.98
CA ARG A 222 -32.39 38.72 -23.02
C ARG A 222 -33.20 39.07 -21.76
N ILE A 223 -32.64 38.80 -20.59
CA ILE A 223 -33.19 39.17 -19.28
C ILE A 223 -32.19 40.09 -18.59
N SER A 224 -32.55 41.37 -18.42
CA SER A 224 -31.63 42.37 -17.87
C SER A 224 -32.28 43.19 -16.76
N ASN A 225 -31.68 43.13 -15.57
CA ASN A 225 -32.22 43.74 -14.34
C ASN A 225 -33.68 43.35 -14.05
N ALA A 226 -34.05 42.11 -14.40
CA ALA A 226 -35.40 41.57 -14.36
C ALA A 226 -35.40 40.23 -13.62
N SER A 227 -36.37 40.01 -12.74
CA SER A 227 -36.30 38.93 -11.73
C SER A 227 -37.58 38.12 -11.65
N GLY A 228 -37.44 36.83 -11.34
CA GLY A 228 -38.58 35.93 -11.13
C GLY A 228 -39.34 35.56 -12.41
N ASN A 229 -38.69 35.58 -13.58
CA ASN A 229 -39.30 35.20 -14.86
C ASN A 229 -39.07 33.72 -15.18
N THR A 230 -39.99 33.10 -15.91
CA THR A 230 -39.91 31.70 -16.35
C THR A 230 -39.83 31.63 -17.88
N ILE A 231 -38.73 31.08 -18.38
CA ILE A 231 -38.51 30.82 -19.80
C ILE A 231 -38.66 29.31 -20.02
N GLY A 232 -39.80 28.91 -20.58
CA GLY A 232 -40.11 27.55 -21.00
C GLY A 232 -41.02 26.79 -20.04
N GLY A 233 -41.18 25.51 -20.35
CA GLY A 233 -42.02 24.56 -19.63
C GLY A 233 -41.94 23.17 -20.26
N PRO A 234 -42.52 22.13 -19.64
CA PRO A 234 -42.42 20.77 -20.12
C PRO A 234 -43.21 20.53 -21.42
N GLY A 235 -42.73 19.63 -22.28
CA GLY A 235 -43.44 19.17 -23.48
C GLY A 235 -43.72 20.30 -24.46
N ASP A 236 -44.98 20.47 -24.87
CA ASP A 236 -45.40 21.48 -25.86
C ASP A 236 -45.23 22.94 -25.36
N LEU A 237 -44.88 23.14 -24.08
CA LEU A 237 -44.55 24.44 -23.51
C LEU A 237 -43.08 24.83 -23.68
N ALA A 238 -42.24 23.93 -24.20
CA ALA A 238 -40.84 24.19 -24.51
C ALA A 238 -40.70 25.32 -25.53
N ASN A 239 -39.87 26.33 -25.25
CA ASN A 239 -39.41 27.20 -26.33
C ASN A 239 -38.34 26.47 -27.15
N VAL A 240 -38.24 26.80 -28.43
CA VAL A 240 -37.13 26.42 -29.30
C VAL A 240 -36.36 27.69 -29.62
N ILE A 241 -35.15 27.81 -29.08
CA ILE A 241 -34.36 29.04 -29.08
C ILE A 241 -33.02 28.72 -29.75
N SER A 242 -32.96 28.91 -31.06
CA SER A 242 -31.91 28.36 -31.89
C SER A 242 -31.67 29.24 -33.11
N GLY A 243 -30.49 29.16 -33.73
CA GLY A 243 -30.20 29.90 -34.95
C GLY A 243 -29.88 31.38 -34.76
N ASN A 244 -29.58 31.86 -33.55
CA ASN A 244 -29.22 33.27 -33.30
C ASN A 244 -27.68 33.44 -33.41
N ASN A 245 -27.21 34.37 -34.24
CA ASN A 245 -25.85 34.28 -34.83
C ASN A 245 -24.70 34.87 -33.99
N GLU A 246 -24.93 35.94 -33.22
CA GLU A 246 -23.88 36.64 -32.45
C GLU A 246 -24.16 36.71 -30.94
N GLY A 247 -25.24 36.07 -30.48
CA GLY A 247 -25.66 36.09 -29.08
C GLY A 247 -26.01 34.71 -28.51
N ALA A 248 -26.35 34.71 -27.22
CA ALA A 248 -26.81 33.53 -26.53
C ALA A 248 -28.25 33.19 -26.93
N GLY A 249 -28.63 31.91 -26.88
CA GLY A 249 -30.04 31.55 -26.90
C GLY A 249 -30.79 32.28 -25.78
N VAL A 250 -30.28 32.21 -24.55
CA VAL A 250 -30.80 32.99 -23.43
C VAL A 250 -29.66 33.70 -22.69
N LEU A 251 -29.73 35.02 -22.56
CA LEU A 251 -28.82 35.82 -21.74
C LEU A 251 -29.52 36.33 -20.47
N ILE A 252 -28.89 36.16 -19.31
CA ILE A 252 -29.34 36.72 -18.02
C ILE A 252 -28.23 37.62 -17.46
N THR A 253 -28.53 38.91 -17.27
CA THR A 253 -27.51 39.89 -16.86
C THR A 253 -28.04 40.94 -15.88
N GLY A 254 -27.13 41.72 -15.30
CA GLY A 254 -27.42 42.77 -14.31
C GLY A 254 -27.92 42.18 -13.00
N ALA A 255 -28.72 42.94 -12.25
CA ALA A 255 -29.25 42.52 -10.95
C ALA A 255 -30.42 41.51 -11.04
N SER A 256 -30.43 40.67 -12.08
CA SER A 256 -31.47 39.67 -12.35
C SER A 256 -31.33 38.45 -11.43
N THR A 257 -32.40 38.07 -10.74
CA THR A 257 -32.40 36.93 -9.82
C THR A 257 -33.69 36.13 -9.84
N GLY A 258 -33.62 34.85 -9.45
CA GLY A 258 -34.77 33.97 -9.37
C GLY A 258 -35.43 33.67 -10.72
N ASN A 259 -34.73 33.91 -11.84
CA ASN A 259 -35.22 33.52 -13.16
C ASN A 259 -35.00 32.01 -13.36
N VAL A 260 -35.92 31.38 -14.08
CA VAL A 260 -35.91 29.93 -14.33
C VAL A 260 -36.00 29.68 -15.83
N VAL A 261 -34.97 29.07 -16.40
CA VAL A 261 -34.95 28.60 -17.79
C VAL A 261 -35.19 27.09 -17.76
N THR A 262 -36.36 26.61 -18.18
CA THR A 262 -36.77 25.23 -17.97
C THR A 262 -37.43 24.59 -19.19
N GLY A 263 -37.09 23.34 -19.48
CA GLY A 263 -37.74 22.54 -20.53
C GLY A 263 -37.54 23.04 -21.96
N ASN A 264 -36.57 23.91 -22.24
CA ASN A 264 -36.35 24.46 -23.58
C ASN A 264 -35.48 23.56 -24.46
N LEU A 265 -35.60 23.74 -25.77
CA LEU A 265 -34.68 23.24 -26.80
C LEU A 265 -33.83 24.42 -27.28
N ILE A 266 -32.51 24.39 -27.07
CA ILE A 266 -31.61 25.52 -27.32
C ILE A 266 -30.43 25.05 -28.17
N GLY A 267 -30.23 25.70 -29.33
CA GLY A 267 -29.19 25.34 -30.31
C GLY A 267 -29.54 24.13 -31.19
N VAL A 268 -30.75 23.60 -31.05
CA VAL A 268 -31.28 22.45 -31.82
C VAL A 268 -32.61 22.78 -32.47
N SER A 269 -33.01 22.01 -33.47
CA SER A 269 -34.33 22.12 -34.09
C SER A 269 -35.45 21.76 -33.10
N ALA A 270 -36.71 22.01 -33.49
CA ALA A 270 -37.88 21.68 -32.70
C ALA A 270 -38.06 20.17 -32.42
N THR A 271 -37.34 19.29 -33.13
CA THR A 271 -37.30 17.85 -32.82
C THR A 271 -36.24 17.50 -31.77
N GLY A 272 -35.31 18.40 -31.49
CA GLY A 272 -34.18 18.19 -30.59
C GLY A 272 -33.10 17.25 -31.11
N ALA A 273 -33.11 16.92 -32.41
CA ALA A 273 -32.23 15.92 -33.01
C ALA A 273 -31.22 16.48 -34.02
N VAL A 274 -31.32 17.76 -34.39
CA VAL A 274 -30.46 18.41 -35.39
C VAL A 274 -29.96 19.73 -34.82
N ALA A 275 -28.67 20.01 -34.95
CA ALA A 275 -28.08 21.29 -34.56
C ALA A 275 -28.62 22.43 -35.46
N VAL A 276 -29.05 23.51 -34.82
CA VAL A 276 -29.37 24.81 -35.42
C VAL A 276 -28.68 25.84 -34.52
N PRO A 277 -27.37 26.07 -34.71
CA PRO A 277 -26.53 26.69 -33.69
C PRO A 277 -27.00 28.09 -33.32
N ASN A 278 -27.01 28.40 -32.02
CA ASN A 278 -26.73 29.78 -31.59
C ASN A 278 -25.20 29.97 -31.48
N ASP A 279 -24.74 31.18 -31.16
CA ASP A 279 -23.35 31.35 -30.68
C ASP A 279 -23.18 30.59 -29.35
N LYS A 280 -23.95 30.96 -28.33
CA LYS A 280 -23.95 30.31 -27.01
C LYS A 280 -25.31 29.74 -26.67
N GLY A 281 -25.38 28.70 -25.85
CA GLY A 281 -26.67 28.17 -25.40
C GLY A 281 -27.37 29.10 -24.39
N VAL A 282 -26.87 29.12 -23.17
CA VAL A 282 -27.36 29.98 -22.08
C VAL A 282 -26.19 30.69 -21.42
N GLU A 283 -26.27 32.01 -21.27
CA GLU A 283 -25.24 32.82 -20.61
C GLU A 283 -25.84 33.56 -19.40
N ILE A 284 -25.15 33.49 -18.26
CA ILE A 284 -25.40 34.32 -17.08
C ILE A 284 -24.18 35.18 -16.84
N ASP A 285 -24.35 36.50 -16.96
CA ASP A 285 -23.29 37.50 -16.85
C ASP A 285 -23.54 38.40 -15.62
N GLY A 286 -22.83 38.12 -14.53
CA GLY A 286 -22.91 38.83 -13.25
C GLY A 286 -24.22 38.67 -12.45
N ALA A 287 -25.21 37.97 -13.00
CA ALA A 287 -26.51 37.77 -12.37
C ALA A 287 -26.50 36.58 -11.39
N VAL A 288 -27.23 36.70 -10.27
CA VAL A 288 -27.12 35.78 -9.12
C VAL A 288 -28.43 35.04 -8.83
N GLY A 289 -28.34 33.79 -8.38
CA GLY A 289 -29.51 33.07 -7.87
C GLY A 289 -30.55 32.68 -8.93
N ASN A 290 -30.13 32.37 -10.15
CA ASN A 290 -30.99 31.90 -11.24
C ASN A 290 -30.88 30.38 -11.42
N THR A 291 -31.86 29.77 -12.08
CA THR A 291 -31.94 28.32 -12.30
C THR A 291 -32.00 27.99 -13.79
N ILE A 292 -31.07 27.18 -14.27
CA ILE A 292 -31.08 26.56 -15.59
C ILE A 292 -31.47 25.10 -15.41
N GLY A 293 -32.67 24.77 -15.86
CA GLY A 293 -33.31 23.46 -15.75
C GLY A 293 -34.30 23.42 -14.58
N GLY A 294 -34.18 22.42 -13.71
CA GLY A 294 -35.01 22.32 -12.52
C GLY A 294 -34.87 21.00 -11.78
N ALA A 295 -35.77 20.74 -10.83
CA ALA A 295 -35.69 19.58 -9.94
C ALA A 295 -36.05 18.22 -10.60
N THR A 296 -36.46 18.20 -11.86
CA THR A 296 -36.87 16.97 -12.57
C THR A 296 -36.34 16.96 -13.99
N ARG A 297 -36.16 15.77 -14.58
CA ARG A 297 -35.77 15.62 -15.99
C ARG A 297 -36.69 16.34 -16.98
N ALA A 298 -37.99 16.43 -16.69
CA ALA A 298 -38.96 17.16 -17.52
C ALA A 298 -38.77 18.70 -17.48
N ALA A 299 -38.08 19.20 -16.46
CA ALA A 299 -37.71 20.61 -16.32
C ALA A 299 -36.34 20.91 -16.94
N GLY A 300 -35.59 19.89 -17.35
CA GLY A 300 -34.28 20.00 -17.98
C GLY A 300 -34.36 20.61 -19.38
N ASN A 301 -33.41 21.48 -19.71
CA ASN A 301 -33.26 21.98 -21.08
C ASN A 301 -32.39 21.01 -21.90
N VAL A 302 -32.55 21.02 -23.22
CA VAL A 302 -31.59 20.46 -24.19
C VAL A 302 -30.79 21.62 -24.75
N ILE A 303 -29.50 21.68 -24.46
CA ILE A 303 -28.62 22.80 -24.81
C ILE A 303 -27.42 22.24 -25.58
N SER A 304 -27.52 22.23 -26.90
CA SER A 304 -26.65 21.41 -27.75
C SER A 304 -26.44 22.06 -29.11
N GLY A 305 -25.36 21.70 -29.81
CA GLY A 305 -25.10 22.17 -31.17
C GLY A 305 -24.81 23.67 -31.30
N ASN A 306 -24.46 24.36 -30.21
CA ASN A 306 -24.09 25.78 -30.26
C ASN A 306 -22.64 25.95 -30.80
N ALA A 307 -22.36 27.11 -31.38
CA ALA A 307 -21.07 27.42 -32.03
C ALA A 307 -19.95 27.80 -31.04
N PHE A 308 -20.29 27.94 -29.76
CA PHE A 308 -19.39 28.10 -28.61
C PHE A 308 -19.87 27.19 -27.46
N GLY A 309 -19.74 27.60 -26.20
CA GLY A 309 -20.14 26.83 -25.03
C GLY A 309 -21.66 26.65 -24.82
N GLY A 310 -22.03 25.60 -24.11
CA GLY A 310 -23.44 25.28 -23.80
C GLY A 310 -24.03 26.22 -22.76
N ILE A 311 -23.53 26.19 -21.52
CA ILE A 311 -23.96 27.05 -20.41
C ILE A 311 -22.76 27.82 -19.87
N ILE A 312 -22.86 29.14 -19.77
CA ILE A 312 -21.75 29.99 -19.31
C ILE A 312 -22.21 30.80 -18.09
N LEU A 313 -21.44 30.73 -17.01
CA LEU A 313 -21.63 31.51 -15.77
C LEU A 313 -20.38 32.38 -15.58
N ARG A 314 -20.47 33.69 -15.80
CA ARG A 314 -19.28 34.56 -15.74
C ARG A 314 -19.47 35.86 -14.97
N GLU A 315 -18.35 36.50 -14.65
CA GLU A 315 -18.28 37.87 -14.11
C GLU A 315 -19.04 38.04 -12.80
N GLY A 316 -18.89 37.08 -11.87
CA GLY A 316 -19.59 37.10 -10.58
C GLY A 316 -21.02 36.56 -10.64
N ALA A 317 -21.35 35.71 -11.62
CA ALA A 317 -22.59 34.95 -11.69
C ALA A 317 -22.67 33.90 -10.57
N ASN A 318 -22.89 34.35 -9.34
CA ASN A 318 -22.84 33.53 -8.13
C ASN A 318 -24.19 32.89 -7.78
N GLU A 319 -24.16 31.81 -7.00
CA GLU A 319 -25.37 31.18 -6.42
C GLU A 319 -26.39 30.69 -7.45
N ASN A 320 -25.98 30.48 -8.71
CA ASN A 320 -26.84 29.93 -9.76
C ASN A 320 -26.89 28.40 -9.68
N THR A 321 -27.99 27.81 -10.15
CA THR A 321 -28.21 26.36 -10.17
C THR A 321 -28.39 25.86 -11.59
N VAL A 322 -27.65 24.82 -11.97
CA VAL A 322 -27.76 24.12 -13.25
C VAL A 322 -28.09 22.65 -12.96
N ALA A 323 -29.32 22.21 -13.25
CA ALA A 323 -29.77 20.87 -12.88
C ALA A 323 -30.68 20.22 -13.93
N ASN A 324 -30.53 18.90 -14.09
CA ASN A 324 -31.30 18.05 -15.01
C ASN A 324 -31.21 18.41 -16.50
N ASN A 325 -30.19 19.16 -16.95
CA ASN A 325 -30.04 19.55 -18.35
C ASN A 325 -29.36 18.45 -19.19
N GLN A 326 -29.64 18.45 -20.49
CA GLN A 326 -28.95 17.64 -21.50
C GLN A 326 -28.07 18.59 -22.33
N VAL A 327 -26.75 18.45 -22.21
CA VAL A 327 -25.76 19.37 -22.79
C VAL A 327 -24.85 18.61 -23.74
N GLY A 328 -24.85 19.00 -25.01
CA GLY A 328 -24.10 18.35 -26.10
C GLY A 328 -24.68 17.02 -26.60
N VAL A 329 -25.90 16.66 -26.18
CA VAL A 329 -26.63 15.46 -26.63
C VAL A 329 -28.03 15.81 -27.13
N ASP A 330 -28.57 14.96 -27.99
CA ASP A 330 -29.94 15.11 -28.48
C ASP A 330 -30.99 15.06 -27.36
N ALA A 331 -32.25 15.40 -27.68
CA ALA A 331 -33.33 15.41 -26.69
C ALA A 331 -33.60 14.03 -26.04
N SER A 332 -33.20 12.93 -26.69
CA SER A 332 -33.27 11.58 -26.10
C SER A 332 -32.11 11.29 -25.13
N GLY A 333 -31.02 12.04 -25.24
CA GLY A 333 -29.80 11.89 -24.45
C GLY A 333 -28.94 10.71 -24.87
N ASN A 334 -29.03 10.28 -26.13
CA ASN A 334 -28.32 9.09 -26.66
C ASN A 334 -27.48 9.37 -27.90
N SER A 335 -27.68 10.50 -28.58
CA SER A 335 -26.92 10.85 -29.78
C SER A 335 -26.12 12.14 -29.56
N PRO A 336 -24.88 12.21 -30.06
CA PRO A 336 -24.03 13.38 -29.88
C PRO A 336 -24.50 14.55 -30.75
N ILE A 337 -24.65 15.72 -30.14
CA ILE A 337 -24.87 17.02 -30.78
C ILE A 337 -24.04 18.06 -30.02
N GLY A 338 -22.72 17.83 -29.97
CA GLY A 338 -21.79 18.61 -29.17
C GLY A 338 -21.89 20.12 -29.36
N ASN A 339 -21.67 20.88 -28.28
CA ASN A 339 -21.32 22.28 -28.39
C ASN A 339 -19.85 22.40 -28.86
N ALA A 340 -19.50 23.51 -29.52
CA ALA A 340 -18.17 23.66 -30.13
C ALA A 340 -17.06 24.10 -29.16
N ASP A 341 -17.40 24.31 -27.89
CA ASP A 341 -16.49 24.54 -26.78
C ASP A 341 -17.00 23.75 -25.55
N ASP A 342 -16.69 24.17 -24.32
CA ASP A 342 -17.14 23.54 -23.07
C ASP A 342 -18.65 23.32 -22.98
N GLY A 343 -19.05 22.22 -22.36
CA GLY A 343 -20.46 21.97 -22.02
C GLY A 343 -21.00 23.02 -21.04
N ILE A 344 -20.31 23.18 -19.91
CA ILE A 344 -20.60 24.19 -18.89
C ILE A 344 -19.30 24.91 -18.51
N TRP A 345 -19.25 26.22 -18.67
CA TRP A 345 -18.09 27.03 -18.28
C TRP A 345 -18.44 28.02 -17.17
N VAL A 346 -17.71 27.94 -16.06
CA VAL A 346 -17.80 28.88 -14.92
C VAL A 346 -16.53 29.72 -14.88
N LEU A 347 -16.67 31.02 -15.07
CA LEU A 347 -15.55 31.97 -15.10
C LEU A 347 -15.72 33.01 -13.97
N GLU A 348 -14.73 33.16 -13.10
CA GLU A 348 -14.72 34.19 -12.04
C GLU A 348 -16.02 34.25 -11.22
N SER A 349 -16.57 33.07 -10.91
CA SER A 349 -17.87 32.91 -10.26
C SER A 349 -17.84 31.82 -9.20
N SER A 350 -18.63 32.01 -8.16
CA SER A 350 -18.56 31.25 -6.90
C SER A 350 -19.92 30.76 -6.43
N ARG A 351 -19.90 29.70 -5.61
CA ARG A 351 -21.09 29.16 -4.94
C ARG A 351 -22.20 28.70 -5.90
N ASN A 352 -21.83 28.36 -7.13
CA ASN A 352 -22.76 27.77 -8.10
C ASN A 352 -22.95 26.29 -7.83
N VAL A 353 -24.13 25.79 -8.18
CA VAL A 353 -24.52 24.39 -8.05
C VAL A 353 -24.74 23.81 -9.44
N ILE A 354 -23.90 22.84 -9.82
CA ILE A 354 -24.03 22.08 -11.07
C ILE A 354 -24.42 20.66 -10.70
N GLY A 355 -25.73 20.41 -10.69
CA GLY A 355 -26.32 19.13 -10.33
C GLY A 355 -27.59 19.25 -9.49
N PRO A 356 -28.29 18.12 -9.27
CA PRO A 356 -28.00 16.82 -9.86
C PRO A 356 -28.60 16.67 -11.28
N GLY A 357 -28.20 15.60 -11.97
CA GLY A 357 -28.92 15.05 -13.11
C GLY A 357 -28.58 15.66 -14.47
N ASN A 358 -27.53 16.48 -14.58
CA ASN A 358 -27.10 16.94 -15.91
C ASN A 358 -26.41 15.78 -16.67
N THR A 359 -26.66 15.67 -17.97
CA THR A 359 -25.90 14.83 -18.91
C THR A 359 -25.08 15.77 -19.78
N ILE A 360 -23.75 15.66 -19.73
CA ILE A 360 -22.82 16.63 -20.34
C ILE A 360 -21.78 15.87 -21.17
N SER A 361 -21.99 15.84 -22.47
CA SER A 361 -21.32 14.89 -23.36
C SER A 361 -21.14 15.44 -24.76
N ALA A 362 -20.18 14.87 -25.49
CA ALA A 362 -19.86 15.16 -26.89
C ALA A 362 -19.46 16.62 -27.18
N ASN A 363 -19.21 17.44 -26.16
CA ASN A 363 -18.72 18.80 -26.34
C ASN A 363 -17.27 18.77 -26.85
N VAL A 364 -16.89 19.79 -27.64
CA VAL A 364 -15.53 19.89 -28.20
C VAL A 364 -14.52 20.36 -27.14
N GLY A 365 -14.95 21.14 -26.14
CA GLY A 365 -14.11 21.45 -24.99
C GLY A 365 -14.23 20.40 -23.89
N ASP A 366 -14.10 20.87 -22.65
CA ASP A 366 -14.33 20.09 -21.46
C ASP A 366 -15.84 19.83 -21.25
N GLY A 367 -16.17 18.81 -20.45
CA GLY A 367 -17.54 18.68 -19.95
C GLY A 367 -17.93 19.90 -19.11
N ILE A 368 -17.16 20.14 -18.04
CA ILE A 368 -17.33 21.29 -17.15
C ILE A 368 -15.97 21.94 -16.89
N ALA A 369 -15.83 23.23 -17.22
CA ALA A 369 -14.67 24.03 -16.87
C ALA A 369 -15.01 25.04 -15.76
N ILE A 370 -14.15 25.18 -14.76
CA ILE A 370 -14.19 26.26 -13.77
C ILE A 370 -12.83 26.95 -13.76
N THR A 371 -12.81 28.22 -14.15
CA THR A 371 -11.58 29.00 -14.32
C THR A 371 -11.71 30.42 -13.76
N GLY A 372 -10.62 31.07 -13.39
CA GLY A 372 -10.63 32.47 -12.97
C GLY A 372 -9.60 32.78 -11.87
N ASP A 373 -9.84 33.81 -11.06
CA ASP A 373 -9.00 34.11 -9.90
C ASP A 373 -9.44 33.26 -8.68
N PRO A 374 -8.52 32.67 -7.89
CA PRO A 374 -8.89 31.83 -6.74
C PRO A 374 -9.74 32.54 -5.68
N ALA A 375 -9.63 33.87 -5.56
CA ALA A 375 -10.39 34.67 -4.61
C ALA A 375 -11.85 34.91 -5.06
N SER A 376 -12.13 34.84 -6.35
CA SER A 376 -13.48 35.03 -6.94
C SER A 376 -14.09 33.76 -7.53
N THR A 377 -13.31 32.68 -7.65
CA THR A 377 -13.72 31.41 -8.27
C THR A 377 -13.63 30.27 -7.26
N ASN A 378 -14.61 30.21 -6.36
CA ASN A 378 -14.57 29.27 -5.24
C ASN A 378 -15.93 28.73 -4.81
N ASN A 379 -15.87 27.65 -4.03
CA ASN A 379 -17.05 27.04 -3.39
C ASN A 379 -18.15 26.62 -4.37
N ASN A 380 -17.82 26.34 -5.64
CA ASN A 380 -18.74 25.75 -6.59
C ASN A 380 -18.88 24.25 -6.30
N ARG A 381 -20.07 23.70 -6.53
CA ARG A 381 -20.40 22.30 -6.26
C ARG A 381 -20.90 21.60 -7.52
N ILE A 382 -20.21 20.54 -7.93
CA ILE A 382 -20.54 19.71 -9.09
C ILE A 382 -20.92 18.32 -8.57
N PHE A 383 -22.17 17.87 -8.65
CA PHE A 383 -22.56 16.56 -8.08
C PHE A 383 -23.68 15.87 -8.86
N GLY A 384 -23.70 14.54 -8.84
CA GLY A 384 -24.74 13.73 -9.46
C GLY A 384 -24.92 13.95 -10.97
N ASN A 385 -23.86 14.31 -11.69
CA ASN A 385 -23.87 14.49 -13.14
C ASN A 385 -23.36 13.25 -13.87
N ILE A 386 -23.76 13.07 -15.13
CA ILE A 386 -23.18 12.11 -16.07
C ILE A 386 -22.40 12.91 -17.10
N ILE A 387 -21.09 12.66 -17.20
CA ILE A 387 -20.15 13.42 -18.01
C ILE A 387 -19.40 12.46 -18.94
N GLY A 388 -19.55 12.68 -20.24
CA GLY A 388 -18.94 11.86 -21.30
C GLY A 388 -19.65 10.54 -21.61
N LEU A 389 -20.80 10.24 -20.98
CA LEU A 389 -21.68 9.12 -21.32
C LEU A 389 -23.09 9.59 -21.71
N ASN A 390 -23.86 8.71 -22.35
CA ASN A 390 -25.28 8.94 -22.59
C ASN A 390 -26.06 9.15 -21.28
N SER A 391 -27.27 9.67 -21.38
CA SER A 391 -28.11 10.03 -20.23
C SER A 391 -28.58 8.86 -19.35
N ALA A 392 -28.25 7.61 -19.73
CA ALA A 392 -28.43 6.40 -18.93
C ALA A 392 -27.15 6.01 -18.16
N GLY A 393 -26.00 6.62 -18.48
CA GLY A 393 -24.70 6.35 -17.88
C GLY A 393 -24.05 5.06 -18.36
N THR A 394 -24.38 4.59 -19.57
CA THR A 394 -24.00 3.24 -20.04
C THR A 394 -23.21 3.22 -21.35
N ALA A 395 -23.27 4.27 -22.18
CA ALA A 395 -22.63 4.30 -23.49
C ALA A 395 -21.78 5.56 -23.66
N ALA A 396 -20.56 5.41 -24.18
CA ALA A 396 -19.63 6.50 -24.43
C ALA A 396 -20.18 7.54 -25.42
N LEU A 397 -20.13 8.80 -25.00
CA LEU A 397 -20.38 10.03 -25.76
C LEU A 397 -19.41 11.11 -25.24
N GLY A 398 -18.12 10.78 -25.22
CA GLY A 398 -17.07 11.58 -24.59
C GLY A 398 -17.05 13.03 -25.04
N ASN A 399 -16.75 13.95 -24.12
CA ASN A 399 -16.23 15.27 -24.52
C ASN A 399 -14.82 15.09 -25.10
N THR A 400 -14.36 15.98 -25.98
CA THR A 400 -13.07 15.74 -26.65
C THR A 400 -11.86 16.11 -25.81
N ASP A 401 -12.00 16.99 -24.81
CA ASP A 401 -10.98 17.27 -23.80
C ASP A 401 -11.31 16.58 -22.46
N ASP A 402 -11.13 17.23 -21.31
CA ASP A 402 -11.31 16.61 -19.99
C ASP A 402 -12.80 16.55 -19.57
N GLY A 403 -13.13 15.67 -18.62
CA GLY A 403 -14.49 15.62 -18.06
C GLY A 403 -14.79 16.88 -17.23
N ILE A 404 -13.91 17.19 -16.28
CA ILE A 404 -13.97 18.39 -15.44
C ILE A 404 -12.60 19.03 -15.35
N TYR A 405 -12.51 20.33 -15.66
CA TYR A 405 -11.29 21.12 -15.60
C TYR A 405 -11.40 22.25 -14.57
N LEU A 406 -10.43 22.32 -13.65
CA LEU A 406 -10.29 23.40 -12.65
C LEU A 406 -8.96 24.13 -12.88
N ASN A 407 -9.01 25.45 -13.08
CA ASN A 407 -7.80 26.27 -13.22
C ASN A 407 -7.88 27.54 -12.38
N ASP A 408 -6.90 27.74 -11.49
CA ASP A 408 -6.82 28.90 -10.61
C ASP A 408 -8.09 29.05 -9.71
N THR A 409 -8.51 27.97 -9.03
CA THR A 409 -9.77 27.93 -8.24
C THR A 409 -9.63 27.33 -6.84
N THR A 410 -10.48 27.74 -5.88
CA THR A 410 -10.37 27.21 -4.50
C THR A 410 -11.65 26.67 -3.90
N GLY A 411 -11.54 25.68 -3.00
CA GLY A 411 -12.66 25.26 -2.16
C GLY A 411 -13.85 24.65 -2.92
N ASN A 412 -13.68 24.23 -4.17
CA ASN A 412 -14.76 23.61 -4.94
C ASN A 412 -14.95 22.14 -4.53
N THR A 413 -16.16 21.62 -4.73
CA THR A 413 -16.50 20.21 -4.44
C THR A 413 -16.99 19.52 -5.70
N ILE A 414 -16.31 18.44 -6.09
CA ILE A 414 -16.69 17.55 -7.19
C ILE A 414 -17.17 16.24 -6.57
N GLY A 415 -18.48 16.05 -6.56
CA GLY A 415 -19.19 14.91 -6.00
C GLY A 415 -19.70 15.19 -4.59
N GLY A 416 -19.65 14.17 -3.73
CA GLY A 416 -20.14 14.21 -2.35
C GLY A 416 -20.45 12.81 -1.80
N THR A 417 -20.88 12.75 -0.54
CA THR A 417 -21.20 11.48 0.13
C THR A 417 -22.47 10.81 -0.41
N GLY A 418 -22.52 9.48 -0.42
CA GLY A 418 -23.71 8.72 -0.81
C GLY A 418 -23.96 8.73 -2.32
N ASP A 419 -25.18 9.02 -2.76
CA ASP A 419 -25.58 9.01 -4.18
C ASP A 419 -25.23 10.33 -4.93
N GLU A 420 -24.33 11.15 -4.38
CA GLU A 420 -23.96 12.46 -4.93
C GLU A 420 -22.76 12.42 -5.90
N GLY A 421 -22.14 11.24 -6.09
CA GLY A 421 -21.04 11.03 -7.02
C GLY A 421 -21.38 11.40 -8.48
N ASN A 422 -20.44 12.01 -9.18
CA ASN A 422 -20.54 12.16 -10.64
C ASN A 422 -20.05 10.89 -11.34
N VAL A 423 -20.59 10.59 -12.52
CA VAL A 423 -20.03 9.61 -13.47
C VAL A 423 -19.23 10.38 -14.51
N ILE A 424 -17.92 10.17 -14.57
CA ILE A 424 -16.97 10.96 -15.39
C ILE A 424 -16.14 10.01 -16.23
N SER A 425 -16.52 9.80 -17.49
CA SER A 425 -16.03 8.67 -18.27
C SER A 425 -16.02 8.94 -19.78
N ALA A 426 -15.18 8.21 -20.50
CA ALA A 426 -15.04 8.25 -21.95
C ALA A 426 -14.63 9.60 -22.55
N ASN A 427 -14.11 10.54 -21.75
CA ASN A 427 -13.62 11.83 -22.24
C ASN A 427 -12.27 11.65 -22.96
N GLY A 428 -12.00 12.47 -23.97
CA GLY A 428 -10.79 12.41 -24.79
C GLY A 428 -9.50 12.87 -24.07
N GLY A 429 -9.66 13.52 -22.92
CA GLY A 429 -8.60 13.84 -21.96
C GLY A 429 -8.70 13.00 -20.68
N ARG A 430 -8.58 13.66 -19.55
CA ARG A 430 -8.67 13.12 -18.19
C ARG A 430 -10.11 13.12 -17.71
N GLY A 431 -10.39 12.36 -16.65
CA GLY A 431 -11.66 12.51 -15.95
C GLY A 431 -11.76 13.88 -15.27
N VAL A 432 -10.82 14.17 -14.36
CA VAL A 432 -10.73 15.46 -13.65
C VAL A 432 -9.31 16.00 -13.74
N TRP A 433 -9.15 17.26 -14.14
CA TRP A 433 -7.86 17.95 -14.19
C TRP A 433 -7.87 19.23 -13.35
N VAL A 434 -6.93 19.35 -12.43
CA VAL A 434 -6.80 20.50 -11.51
C VAL A 434 -5.42 21.14 -11.69
N VAL A 435 -5.40 22.41 -12.07
CA VAL A 435 -4.17 23.15 -12.41
C VAL A 435 -4.14 24.58 -11.86
N GLY A 436 -3.03 25.27 -12.10
CA GLY A 436 -2.84 26.65 -11.67
C GLY A 436 -2.65 26.77 -10.16
N ASP A 437 -3.07 27.87 -9.57
CA ASP A 437 -3.12 28.12 -8.12
C ASP A 437 -4.39 27.53 -7.48
N SER A 438 -4.72 26.29 -7.89
CA SER A 438 -5.93 25.61 -7.40
C SER A 438 -5.67 24.88 -6.08
N SER A 439 -6.38 25.28 -5.02
CA SER A 439 -6.17 24.70 -3.69
C SER A 439 -7.45 24.49 -2.87
N GLY A 440 -7.39 23.53 -1.93
CA GLY A 440 -8.53 23.25 -1.05
C GLY A 440 -9.74 22.63 -1.74
N ASN A 441 -9.61 22.13 -2.97
CA ASN A 441 -10.71 21.48 -3.68
C ASN A 441 -10.89 20.04 -3.19
N THR A 442 -12.14 19.56 -3.16
CA THR A 442 -12.51 18.20 -2.75
C THR A 442 -13.12 17.45 -3.91
N ILE A 443 -12.59 16.27 -4.22
CA ILE A 443 -13.09 15.34 -5.24
C ILE A 443 -13.53 14.09 -4.49
N GLU A 444 -14.85 13.96 -4.27
CA GLU A 444 -15.42 12.96 -3.37
C GLU A 444 -16.47 12.07 -4.03
N GLY A 445 -16.38 10.75 -3.85
CA GLY A 445 -17.47 9.83 -4.19
C GLY A 445 -17.75 9.65 -5.68
N ASN A 446 -16.85 10.06 -6.58
CA ASN A 446 -17.08 10.00 -8.02
C ASN A 446 -16.76 8.62 -8.61
N ILE A 447 -17.42 8.31 -9.73
CA ILE A 447 -17.13 7.16 -10.60
C ILE A 447 -16.36 7.69 -11.80
N VAL A 448 -15.09 7.32 -11.94
CA VAL A 448 -14.19 7.86 -12.96
C VAL A 448 -13.64 6.73 -13.83
N GLY A 449 -13.95 6.79 -15.13
CA GLY A 449 -13.55 5.80 -16.13
C GLY A 449 -14.41 4.53 -16.19
N LEU A 450 -15.56 4.50 -15.52
CA LEU A 450 -16.51 3.38 -15.53
C LEU A 450 -17.93 3.82 -15.88
N ASP A 451 -18.76 2.87 -16.30
CA ASP A 451 -20.21 3.08 -16.41
C ASP A 451 -20.87 3.33 -15.04
N ILE A 452 -22.12 3.80 -15.04
CA ILE A 452 -22.86 4.12 -13.81
C ILE A 452 -23.06 2.92 -12.87
N SER A 453 -22.96 1.69 -13.39
CA SER A 453 -23.03 0.48 -12.57
C SER A 453 -21.72 0.16 -11.84
N MET A 454 -20.62 0.85 -12.18
CA MET A 454 -19.27 0.63 -11.69
C MET A 454 -18.72 -0.76 -12.02
N THR A 455 -19.20 -1.38 -13.10
CA THR A 455 -18.79 -2.75 -13.48
C THR A 455 -18.18 -2.86 -14.87
N GLN A 456 -18.30 -1.82 -15.70
CA GLN A 456 -17.72 -1.80 -17.04
C GLN A 456 -16.81 -0.60 -17.23
N ALA A 457 -15.61 -0.83 -17.76
CA ALA A 457 -14.70 0.23 -18.13
C ALA A 457 -15.27 1.08 -19.29
N GLN A 458 -15.26 2.38 -19.08
CA GLN A 458 -15.54 3.45 -20.03
C GLN A 458 -14.44 4.51 -19.85
N GLY A 459 -13.18 4.08 -19.97
CA GLY A 459 -12.00 4.87 -19.62
C GLY A 459 -11.96 6.23 -20.26
N ASN A 460 -11.46 7.22 -19.52
CA ASN A 460 -10.98 8.46 -20.13
C ASN A 460 -9.66 8.15 -20.88
N ASP A 461 -9.36 8.90 -21.94
CA ASP A 461 -8.20 8.68 -22.81
C ASP A 461 -6.84 9.09 -22.18
N SER A 462 -6.86 9.60 -20.94
CA SER A 462 -5.69 9.92 -20.12
C SER A 462 -5.87 9.44 -18.67
N ASP A 463 -5.34 10.18 -17.68
CA ASP A 463 -5.51 9.86 -16.26
C ASP A 463 -6.97 9.96 -15.81
N GLY A 464 -7.35 9.20 -14.79
CA GLY A 464 -8.65 9.39 -14.13
C GLY A 464 -8.76 10.77 -13.48
N ILE A 465 -7.85 11.05 -12.53
CA ILE A 465 -7.78 12.33 -11.81
C ILE A 465 -6.33 12.83 -11.82
N ASN A 466 -6.10 14.08 -12.21
CA ASN A 466 -4.76 14.66 -12.27
C ASN A 466 -4.70 16.03 -11.56
N LEU A 467 -3.78 16.17 -10.61
CA LEU A 467 -3.42 17.43 -9.97
C LEU A 467 -2.07 17.89 -10.52
N PHE A 468 -2.02 18.97 -11.29
CA PHE A 468 -0.81 19.39 -12.02
C PHE A 468 -0.42 20.85 -11.74
N GLY A 469 0.78 21.04 -11.21
CA GLY A 469 1.39 22.34 -10.97
C GLY A 469 1.90 22.49 -9.54
N ALA A 470 3.00 23.22 -9.37
CA ALA A 470 3.63 23.40 -8.05
C ALA A 470 2.76 24.17 -7.03
N ALA A 471 1.81 24.99 -7.51
CA ALA A 471 0.87 25.73 -6.67
C ALA A 471 -0.37 24.91 -6.28
N VAL A 472 -0.63 23.79 -6.96
CA VAL A 472 -1.79 22.93 -6.69
C VAL A 472 -1.60 22.22 -5.35
N SER A 473 -2.29 22.67 -4.31
CA SER A 473 -2.03 22.23 -2.94
C SER A 473 -3.28 22.05 -2.09
N ASN A 474 -3.20 21.24 -1.04
CA ASN A 474 -4.30 21.03 -0.10
C ASN A 474 -5.60 20.50 -0.75
N ASN A 475 -5.51 19.85 -1.91
CA ASN A 475 -6.67 19.23 -2.55
C ASN A 475 -6.86 17.80 -2.00
N THR A 476 -8.12 17.38 -1.88
CA THR A 476 -8.50 16.08 -1.31
C THR A 476 -9.24 15.25 -2.36
N ILE A 477 -8.76 14.04 -2.61
CA ILE A 477 -9.38 13.02 -3.46
C ILE A 477 -9.81 11.87 -2.55
N VAL A 478 -11.12 11.73 -2.32
CA VAL A 478 -11.63 10.80 -1.30
C VAL A 478 -12.80 9.94 -1.76
N ALA A 479 -12.81 8.65 -1.41
CA ALA A 479 -13.94 7.75 -1.66
C ALA A 479 -14.40 7.62 -3.13
N ASN A 480 -13.51 7.87 -4.10
CA ASN A 480 -13.80 7.71 -5.52
C ASN A 480 -13.54 6.27 -6.00
N VAL A 481 -14.21 5.85 -7.07
CA VAL A 481 -13.86 4.66 -7.86
C VAL A 481 -13.18 5.13 -9.14
N VAL A 482 -11.90 4.82 -9.32
CA VAL A 482 -11.05 5.35 -10.41
C VAL A 482 -10.39 4.20 -11.16
N SER A 483 -10.98 3.82 -12.28
CA SER A 483 -10.66 2.55 -12.96
C SER A 483 -10.92 2.64 -14.46
N GLY A 484 -10.29 1.77 -15.24
CA GLY A 484 -10.51 1.68 -16.69
C GLY A 484 -9.85 2.79 -17.53
N ASN A 485 -9.09 3.72 -16.94
CA ASN A 485 -8.51 4.88 -17.64
C ASN A 485 -7.27 4.49 -18.46
N ARG A 486 -7.01 5.23 -19.56
CA ARG A 486 -5.89 4.95 -20.49
C ARG A 486 -4.50 5.40 -20.01
N SER A 487 -4.42 5.93 -18.79
CA SER A 487 -3.17 6.24 -18.11
C SER A 487 -3.26 5.88 -16.62
N SER A 488 -2.72 6.68 -15.71
CA SER A 488 -2.79 6.36 -14.27
C SER A 488 -4.20 6.63 -13.72
N GLY A 489 -4.57 5.95 -12.64
CA GLY A 489 -5.81 6.25 -11.93
C GLY A 489 -5.78 7.69 -11.39
N VAL A 490 -4.82 7.97 -10.52
CA VAL A 490 -4.60 9.30 -9.93
C VAL A 490 -3.16 9.75 -10.14
N THR A 491 -2.94 11.00 -10.56
CA THR A 491 -1.61 11.61 -10.70
C THR A 491 -1.53 12.91 -9.90
N ILE A 492 -0.44 13.10 -9.15
CA ILE A 492 -0.05 14.36 -8.50
C ILE A 492 1.29 14.80 -9.07
N SER A 493 1.33 15.94 -9.75
CA SER A 493 2.52 16.47 -10.41
C SER A 493 2.90 17.86 -9.88
N GLY A 494 3.83 17.92 -8.94
CA GLY A 494 4.45 19.12 -8.38
C GLY A 494 3.76 19.69 -7.13
N GLY A 495 2.47 19.42 -6.97
CA GLY A 495 1.65 19.94 -5.87
C GLY A 495 2.01 19.37 -4.49
N ALA A 496 1.93 20.20 -3.46
CA ALA A 496 2.24 19.82 -2.07
C ALA A 496 0.98 19.66 -1.20
N SER A 497 1.06 18.83 -0.17
CA SER A 497 -0.01 18.63 0.84
C SER A 497 -1.36 18.21 0.25
N ASN A 498 -1.37 17.52 -0.89
CA ASN A 498 -2.57 16.91 -1.44
C ASN A 498 -2.79 15.53 -0.83
N SER A 499 -4.06 15.10 -0.74
CA SER A 499 -4.43 13.81 -0.15
C SER A 499 -5.25 12.96 -1.11
N VAL A 500 -4.92 11.67 -1.17
CA VAL A 500 -5.65 10.62 -1.89
C VAL A 500 -6.05 9.57 -0.85
N SER A 501 -7.33 9.49 -0.48
CA SER A 501 -7.76 8.58 0.58
C SER A 501 -9.06 7.81 0.33
N ASP A 502 -9.16 6.61 0.89
CA ASP A 502 -10.38 5.79 0.85
C ASP A 502 -10.91 5.49 -0.57
N ASN A 503 -10.08 5.63 -1.61
CA ASN A 503 -10.47 5.38 -3.00
C ASN A 503 -10.32 3.90 -3.38
N ILE A 504 -11.10 3.46 -4.36
CA ILE A 504 -10.94 2.18 -5.06
C ILE A 504 -10.31 2.48 -6.42
N ILE A 505 -9.14 1.93 -6.71
CA ILE A 505 -8.34 2.27 -7.89
C ILE A 505 -7.90 1.00 -8.65
N GLY A 506 -8.31 0.89 -9.91
CA GLY A 506 -8.03 -0.26 -10.79
C GLY A 506 -8.99 -1.45 -10.62
N LEU A 507 -10.04 -1.29 -9.81
CA LEU A 507 -11.05 -2.31 -9.51
C LEU A 507 -12.46 -1.81 -9.84
N ASP A 508 -13.44 -2.72 -9.90
CA ASP A 508 -14.85 -2.39 -9.93
C ASP A 508 -15.34 -1.74 -8.62
N GLY A 509 -16.53 -1.13 -8.64
CA GLY A 509 -17.08 -0.42 -7.47
C GLY A 509 -17.32 -1.31 -6.24
N GLY A 510 -17.37 -2.64 -6.43
CA GLY A 510 -17.44 -3.61 -5.35
C GLY A 510 -16.10 -3.98 -4.71
N ASN A 511 -14.96 -3.51 -5.25
CA ASN A 511 -13.62 -3.96 -4.89
C ASN A 511 -13.51 -5.50 -5.00
N THR A 512 -13.85 -6.04 -6.17
CA THR A 512 -13.90 -7.48 -6.45
C THR A 512 -13.07 -7.90 -7.67
N PHE A 513 -13.21 -7.20 -8.80
CA PHE A 513 -12.58 -7.54 -10.08
C PHE A 513 -11.73 -6.40 -10.62
N ALA A 514 -10.65 -6.74 -11.33
CA ALA A 514 -9.81 -5.77 -12.02
C ALA A 514 -10.58 -5.07 -13.17
N LEU A 515 -10.51 -3.75 -13.16
CA LEU A 515 -10.83 -2.86 -14.28
C LEU A 515 -9.63 -1.92 -14.45
N PRO A 516 -8.54 -2.43 -15.08
CA PRO A 516 -7.23 -1.80 -15.01
C PRO A 516 -7.24 -0.35 -15.48
N ASN A 517 -6.45 0.49 -14.81
CA ASN A 517 -5.89 1.67 -15.46
C ASN A 517 -4.63 1.23 -16.20
N ASP A 518 -4.40 1.73 -17.43
CA ASP A 518 -3.27 1.34 -18.28
C ASP A 518 -1.90 1.79 -17.69
N GLY A 519 -1.89 2.64 -16.66
CA GLY A 519 -0.73 3.16 -15.94
C GLY A 519 -0.65 2.75 -14.46
N ASN A 520 -0.16 3.65 -13.60
CA ASN A 520 -0.09 3.39 -12.16
C ASN A 520 -1.47 3.52 -11.52
N GLY A 521 -1.68 2.91 -10.36
CA GLY A 521 -2.83 3.26 -9.52
C GLY A 521 -2.76 4.72 -9.08
N VAL A 522 -1.67 5.08 -8.38
CA VAL A 522 -1.37 6.45 -7.96
C VAL A 522 0.07 6.83 -8.32
N GLY A 523 0.25 7.88 -9.11
CA GLY A 523 1.54 8.48 -9.43
C GLY A 523 1.77 9.80 -8.70
N VAL A 524 2.95 10.00 -8.11
CA VAL A 524 3.36 11.27 -7.50
C VAL A 524 4.71 11.69 -8.06
N SER A 525 4.79 12.88 -8.66
CA SER A 525 6.03 13.43 -9.22
C SER A 525 6.20 14.90 -8.82
N GLY A 526 7.18 15.19 -7.97
CA GLY A 526 7.36 16.52 -7.39
C GLY A 526 6.35 16.85 -6.30
N GLY A 527 6.64 17.92 -5.56
CA GLY A 527 5.80 18.36 -4.44
C GLY A 527 6.10 17.62 -3.14
N ALA A 528 5.75 18.23 -2.01
CA ALA A 528 6.08 17.72 -0.69
C ALA A 528 4.84 17.38 0.14
N ASN A 529 4.99 16.44 1.08
CA ASN A 529 3.98 16.13 2.10
C ASN A 529 2.63 15.66 1.55
N ASN A 530 2.63 14.97 0.41
CA ASN A 530 1.41 14.37 -0.13
C ASN A 530 1.06 13.09 0.66
N ILE A 531 -0.24 12.81 0.82
CA ILE A 531 -0.72 11.67 1.63
C ILE A 531 -1.53 10.74 0.74
N ILE A 532 -1.18 9.45 0.74
CA ILE A 532 -1.91 8.37 0.08
C ILE A 532 -2.34 7.41 1.18
N ALA A 533 -3.62 7.42 1.55
CA ALA A 533 -4.09 6.73 2.75
C ALA A 533 -5.34 5.86 2.55
N ASN A 534 -5.37 4.65 3.11
CA ASN A 534 -6.57 3.80 3.16
C ASN A 534 -7.21 3.47 1.80
N ASN A 535 -6.47 3.55 0.70
CA ASN A 535 -6.98 3.21 -0.62
C ASN A 535 -6.91 1.69 -0.87
N ALA A 536 -7.81 1.17 -1.68
CA ALA A 536 -7.71 -0.15 -2.30
C ALA A 536 -7.14 0.03 -3.72
N ILE A 537 -5.89 -0.39 -3.94
CA ILE A 537 -5.14 -0.14 -5.19
C ILE A 537 -4.69 -1.47 -5.77
N ALA A 538 -5.36 -1.95 -6.81
CA ALA A 538 -5.09 -3.27 -7.35
C ALA A 538 -5.48 -3.36 -8.83
N GLY A 539 -4.88 -4.30 -9.56
CA GLY A 539 -5.23 -4.56 -10.96
C GLY A 539 -4.83 -3.49 -11.96
N ASN A 540 -3.93 -2.57 -11.63
CA ASN A 540 -3.39 -1.59 -12.60
C ASN A 540 -2.29 -2.23 -13.44
N ASP A 541 -2.12 -1.77 -14.68
CA ASP A 541 -1.14 -2.35 -15.62
C ASP A 541 0.32 -1.95 -15.31
N SER A 542 0.54 -1.05 -14.36
CA SER A 542 1.86 -0.68 -13.81
C SER A 542 1.87 -0.75 -12.28
N ASP A 543 2.65 0.10 -11.59
CA ASP A 543 2.78 0.04 -10.13
C ASP A 543 1.48 0.47 -9.42
N GLY A 544 1.24 -0.08 -8.23
CA GLY A 544 0.14 0.38 -7.38
C GLY A 544 0.32 1.85 -7.01
N VAL A 545 1.44 2.17 -6.36
CA VAL A 545 1.86 3.54 -6.05
C VAL A 545 3.27 3.79 -6.58
N ARG A 546 3.45 4.88 -7.32
CA ARG A 546 4.74 5.29 -7.87
C ARG A 546 5.13 6.69 -7.44
N ILE A 547 6.26 6.81 -6.75
CA ILE A 547 6.85 8.08 -6.30
C ILE A 547 8.07 8.38 -7.18
N HIS A 548 8.03 9.49 -7.89
CA HIS A 548 9.01 9.94 -8.87
C HIS A 548 9.97 11.01 -8.30
N PRO A 549 11.02 11.41 -9.04
CA PRO A 549 12.02 12.35 -8.55
C PRO A 549 11.43 13.70 -8.11
N ASP A 550 12.21 14.43 -7.30
CA ASP A 550 11.86 15.74 -6.74
C ASP A 550 10.64 15.74 -5.79
N THR A 551 10.20 14.55 -5.37
CA THR A 551 9.17 14.32 -4.35
C THR A 551 9.83 14.05 -3.00
N SER A 552 9.28 14.63 -1.92
CA SER A 552 9.71 14.33 -0.55
C SER A 552 8.55 14.41 0.45
N GLY A 553 8.71 13.76 1.60
CA GLY A 553 7.68 13.76 2.66
C GLY A 553 6.37 13.09 2.27
N THR A 554 6.30 12.37 1.14
CA THR A 554 5.08 11.65 0.76
C THR A 554 4.88 10.47 1.71
N MET A 555 3.66 10.35 2.23
CA MET A 555 3.26 9.29 3.17
C MET A 555 2.28 8.34 2.50
N VAL A 556 2.63 7.07 2.39
CA VAL A 556 1.75 5.99 1.92
C VAL A 556 1.36 5.14 3.13
N THR A 557 0.12 5.22 3.61
CA THR A 557 -0.28 4.63 4.91
C THR A 557 -1.64 3.94 4.88
N GLY A 558 -1.79 2.79 5.56
CA GLY A 558 -3.08 2.10 5.69
C GLY A 558 -3.70 1.58 4.38
N ASN A 559 -2.97 1.60 3.26
CA ASN A 559 -3.49 1.15 1.96
C ASN A 559 -3.48 -0.37 1.87
N THR A 560 -4.41 -0.92 1.09
CA THR A 560 -4.39 -2.32 0.62
C THR A 560 -3.99 -2.31 -0.84
N ILE A 561 -2.83 -2.89 -1.17
CA ILE A 561 -2.21 -2.79 -2.49
C ILE A 561 -1.97 -4.20 -3.06
N GLY A 562 -2.55 -4.46 -4.23
CA GLY A 562 -2.47 -5.73 -4.96
C GLY A 562 -3.50 -6.79 -4.53
N LEU A 563 -4.44 -6.43 -3.63
CA LEU A 563 -5.51 -7.31 -3.17
C LEU A 563 -6.90 -6.67 -3.38
N ASN A 564 -7.91 -7.51 -3.60
CA ASN A 564 -9.33 -7.09 -3.55
C ASN A 564 -9.90 -7.15 -2.11
N ALA A 565 -11.18 -6.81 -1.92
CA ALA A 565 -11.85 -6.82 -0.61
C ALA A 565 -11.91 -8.21 0.05
N ALA A 566 -11.81 -9.29 -0.72
CA ALA A 566 -11.75 -10.66 -0.20
C ALA A 566 -10.32 -11.08 0.19
N GLY A 567 -9.32 -10.22 -0.03
CA GLY A 567 -7.90 -10.52 0.17
C GLY A 567 -7.33 -11.44 -0.91
N GLU A 568 -7.96 -11.52 -2.09
CA GLU A 568 -7.45 -12.27 -3.23
C GLU A 568 -6.51 -11.39 -4.05
N ALA A 569 -5.46 -11.99 -4.63
CA ALA A 569 -4.51 -11.27 -5.46
C ALA A 569 -5.18 -10.71 -6.72
N VAL A 570 -5.08 -9.41 -6.89
CA VAL A 570 -5.40 -8.69 -8.12
C VAL A 570 -4.17 -7.83 -8.47
N PRO A 571 -3.18 -8.42 -9.15
CA PRO A 571 -1.83 -7.88 -9.19
C PRO A 571 -1.76 -6.50 -9.85
N ASN A 572 -0.97 -5.60 -9.25
CA ASN A 572 -0.25 -4.57 -9.99
C ASN A 572 1.12 -5.13 -10.42
N ASP A 573 1.98 -4.32 -11.04
CA ASP A 573 3.39 -4.66 -11.25
C ASP A 573 4.17 -4.68 -9.92
N THR A 574 4.63 -3.53 -9.42
CA THR A 574 5.17 -3.36 -8.06
C THR A 574 4.06 -2.81 -7.15
N GLY A 575 4.04 -3.19 -5.88
CA GLY A 575 3.10 -2.59 -4.93
C GLY A 575 3.35 -1.08 -4.77
N VAL A 576 4.54 -0.74 -4.27
CA VAL A 576 5.00 0.65 -4.10
C VAL A 576 6.40 0.79 -4.68
N SER A 577 6.60 1.71 -5.63
CA SER A 577 7.90 2.02 -6.23
C SER A 577 8.31 3.46 -5.92
N ILE A 578 9.47 3.65 -5.29
CA ILE A 578 10.13 4.95 -5.09
C ILE A 578 11.32 5.03 -6.06
N ALA A 579 11.28 5.96 -7.00
CA ALA A 579 12.29 6.13 -8.03
C ALA A 579 12.96 7.50 -7.91
N TRP A 580 14.22 7.51 -7.46
CA TRP A 580 15.09 8.68 -7.31
C TRP A 580 14.56 9.77 -6.36
N ALA A 581 13.69 9.39 -5.43
CA ALA A 581 13.09 10.28 -4.44
C ALA A 581 13.58 9.96 -3.02
N SER A 582 13.53 10.97 -2.15
CA SER A 582 14.10 10.90 -0.80
C SER A 582 13.10 11.39 0.24
N ASP A 583 13.32 11.00 1.50
CA ASP A 583 12.56 11.46 2.66
C ASP A 583 11.06 11.10 2.61
N ASN A 584 10.69 9.96 2.01
CA ASN A 584 9.31 9.45 1.95
C ASN A 584 9.07 8.33 2.97
N ILE A 585 7.82 8.12 3.36
CA ILE A 585 7.43 7.13 4.37
C ILE A 585 6.38 6.18 3.78
N ILE A 586 6.69 4.89 3.80
CA ILE A 586 5.79 3.80 3.44
C ILE A 586 5.41 3.08 4.72
N GLY A 587 4.20 3.36 5.21
CA GLY A 587 3.57 2.74 6.37
C GLY A 587 3.64 3.57 7.66
N GLY A 588 3.39 2.91 8.77
CA GLY A 588 3.32 3.49 10.11
C GLY A 588 2.83 2.45 11.12
N ALA A 589 2.78 2.81 12.41
CA ALA A 589 2.36 1.86 13.45
C ALA A 589 0.86 1.53 13.38
N GLY A 590 0.50 0.27 13.68
CA GLY A 590 -0.90 -0.17 13.77
C GLY A 590 -1.67 -0.01 12.45
N ALA A 591 -2.81 0.68 12.47
CA ALA A 591 -3.65 0.88 11.29
C ALA A 591 -3.01 1.75 10.18
N ALA A 592 -1.87 2.41 10.46
CA ALA A 592 -1.12 3.16 9.45
C ALA A 592 -0.22 2.27 8.58
N GLY A 593 -0.04 0.99 8.93
CA GLY A 593 0.67 0.00 8.13
C GLY A 593 -0.08 -0.36 6.85
N ASN A 594 0.62 -0.45 5.72
CA ASN A 594 0.01 -0.92 4.48
C ASN A 594 0.00 -2.46 4.42
N VAL A 595 -0.97 -3.03 3.70
CA VAL A 595 -0.97 -4.42 3.27
C VAL A 595 -0.59 -4.46 1.79
N ILE A 596 0.59 -4.96 1.47
CA ILE A 596 1.18 -4.91 0.12
C ILE A 596 1.51 -6.33 -0.35
N SER A 597 0.62 -6.92 -1.14
CA SER A 597 0.62 -8.35 -1.41
C SER A 597 0.03 -8.66 -2.77
N GLY A 598 0.39 -9.82 -3.34
CA GLY A 598 -0.15 -10.29 -4.62
C GLY A 598 0.33 -9.50 -5.85
N ASN A 599 1.35 -8.65 -5.73
CA ASN A 599 1.92 -7.90 -6.85
C ASN A 599 2.89 -8.78 -7.65
N ARG A 600 3.07 -8.46 -8.94
CA ARG A 600 3.86 -9.28 -9.87
C ARG A 600 5.36 -9.28 -9.55
N PHE A 601 5.89 -8.13 -9.13
CA PHE A 601 7.30 -7.92 -8.76
C PHE A 601 7.41 -7.69 -7.26
N ASP A 602 8.18 -6.69 -6.80
CA ASP A 602 8.37 -6.46 -5.37
C ASP A 602 7.12 -5.84 -4.72
N GLY A 603 6.94 -6.10 -3.43
CA GLY A 603 5.98 -5.37 -2.62
C GLY A 603 6.38 -3.90 -2.56
N VAL A 604 7.61 -3.61 -2.14
CA VAL A 604 8.18 -2.26 -2.12
C VAL A 604 9.53 -2.24 -2.83
N SER A 605 9.73 -1.29 -3.74
CA SER A 605 11.03 -1.05 -4.39
C SER A 605 11.47 0.40 -4.18
N ILE A 606 12.72 0.61 -3.79
CA ILE A 606 13.39 1.91 -3.73
C ILE A 606 14.59 1.87 -4.65
N SER A 607 14.57 2.68 -5.71
CA SER A 607 15.61 2.72 -6.72
C SER A 607 16.24 4.11 -6.84
N GLY A 608 17.57 4.16 -6.82
CA GLY A 608 18.35 5.35 -7.16
C GLY A 608 19.02 5.26 -8.54
N SER A 609 19.81 6.26 -8.87
CA SER A 609 20.69 6.29 -10.05
C SER A 609 22.07 6.81 -9.67
N VAL A 610 22.99 6.70 -10.62
CA VAL A 610 24.35 7.22 -10.53
C VAL A 610 24.38 8.70 -10.14
N ASP A 611 23.46 9.49 -10.69
CA ASP A 611 23.44 10.94 -10.52
C ASP A 611 22.54 11.39 -9.35
N ARG A 612 21.67 10.50 -8.86
CA ARG A 612 20.68 10.80 -7.81
C ARG A 612 20.33 9.55 -7.02
N GLN A 613 20.92 9.39 -5.84
CA GLN A 613 20.57 8.33 -4.89
C GLN A 613 19.22 8.64 -4.23
N ALA A 614 18.35 7.63 -4.15
CA ALA A 614 17.16 7.67 -3.30
C ALA A 614 17.59 7.43 -1.85
N ALA A 615 17.28 8.36 -0.94
CA ALA A 615 17.81 8.30 0.42
C ALA A 615 16.81 8.72 1.50
N ASN A 616 17.10 8.30 2.74
CA ASN A 616 16.31 8.63 3.93
C ASN A 616 14.83 8.23 3.84
N ASN A 617 14.47 7.33 2.94
CA ASN A 617 13.12 6.79 2.89
C ASN A 617 12.95 5.76 4.01
N GLN A 618 11.72 5.64 4.51
CA GLN A 618 11.37 4.74 5.60
C GLN A 618 10.28 3.76 5.14
N ILE A 619 10.50 2.48 5.36
CA ILE A 619 9.50 1.42 5.17
C ILE A 619 9.20 0.86 6.55
N VAL A 620 8.03 1.15 7.13
CA VAL A 620 7.74 0.85 8.55
C VAL A 620 6.33 0.31 8.76
N GLY A 621 6.19 -0.70 9.62
CA GLY A 621 4.91 -1.23 10.08
C GLY A 621 4.03 -1.88 9.00
N ASN A 622 4.59 -2.27 7.85
CA ASN A 622 3.82 -2.86 6.75
C ASN A 622 3.68 -4.38 6.88
N ILE A 623 2.61 -4.93 6.31
CA ILE A 623 2.45 -6.36 6.02
C ILE A 623 2.74 -6.57 4.53
N ILE A 624 3.77 -7.33 4.19
CA ILE A 624 4.26 -7.51 2.82
C ILE A 624 4.33 -9.01 2.48
N GLY A 625 3.47 -9.43 1.54
CA GLY A 625 3.35 -10.81 1.07
C GLY A 625 2.28 -11.65 1.77
N LEU A 626 1.58 -11.08 2.76
CA LEU A 626 0.46 -11.71 3.47
C LEU A 626 -0.85 -10.91 3.32
N ARG A 627 -1.98 -11.52 3.66
CA ARG A 627 -3.26 -10.80 3.83
C ARG A 627 -3.21 -9.87 5.06
N ALA A 628 -4.25 -9.05 5.18
CA ALA A 628 -4.45 -8.17 6.34
C ALA A 628 -4.59 -8.92 7.68
N ASP A 629 -4.79 -10.25 7.67
CA ASP A 629 -4.78 -11.08 8.87
C ASP A 629 -3.36 -11.33 9.43
N GLY A 630 -2.32 -10.95 8.68
CA GLY A 630 -0.92 -11.06 9.09
C GLY A 630 -0.37 -12.49 9.11
N VAL A 631 -1.12 -13.48 8.61
CA VAL A 631 -0.74 -14.91 8.64
C VAL A 631 -0.96 -15.64 7.31
N THR A 632 -1.93 -15.23 6.48
CA THR A 632 -2.25 -15.95 5.25
C THR A 632 -1.40 -15.45 4.08
N PRO A 633 -0.58 -16.30 3.42
CA PRO A 633 0.30 -15.87 2.34
C PRO A 633 -0.45 -15.56 1.05
N VAL A 634 -0.12 -14.42 0.45
CA VAL A 634 -0.49 -13.97 -0.90
C VAL A 634 0.71 -13.24 -1.47
N GLY A 635 1.80 -13.99 -1.66
CA GLY A 635 3.13 -13.45 -1.92
C GLY A 635 3.23 -12.52 -3.11
N ASN A 636 4.07 -11.49 -2.97
CA ASN A 636 4.58 -10.75 -4.12
C ASN A 636 5.65 -11.58 -4.85
N GLY A 637 6.19 -11.06 -5.96
CA GLY A 637 7.42 -11.59 -6.57
C GLY A 637 8.63 -11.51 -5.63
N GLY A 638 8.83 -10.38 -4.95
CA GLY A 638 9.81 -10.16 -3.87
C GLY A 638 9.23 -9.28 -2.77
N GLY A 639 9.84 -9.24 -1.58
CA GLY A 639 9.31 -8.44 -0.46
C GLY A 639 9.65 -6.96 -0.60
N ILE A 640 10.87 -6.60 -0.22
CA ILE A 640 11.42 -5.24 -0.28
C ILE A 640 12.73 -5.26 -1.07
N ASP A 641 12.87 -4.37 -2.07
CA ASP A 641 14.12 -4.17 -2.81
C ASP A 641 14.63 -2.74 -2.68
N ILE A 642 15.91 -2.58 -2.32
CA ILE A 642 16.64 -1.33 -2.22
C ILE A 642 17.79 -1.37 -3.22
N PHE A 643 17.69 -0.64 -4.31
CA PHE A 643 18.62 -0.69 -5.43
C PHE A 643 19.29 0.66 -5.71
N ASN A 644 20.64 0.71 -5.70
CA ASN A 644 21.42 1.95 -5.90
C ASN A 644 20.97 3.11 -4.99
N ALA A 645 20.62 2.82 -3.74
CA ALA A 645 19.96 3.74 -2.82
C ALA A 645 20.67 3.72 -1.46
N ALA A 646 20.68 4.83 -0.75
CA ALA A 646 21.52 5.02 0.44
C ALA A 646 20.71 5.45 1.66
N SER A 647 21.16 5.08 2.86
CA SER A 647 20.61 5.61 4.12
C SER A 647 19.09 5.44 4.29
N ASN A 648 18.49 4.40 3.70
CA ASN A 648 17.07 4.07 3.89
C ASN A 648 16.90 3.18 5.12
N THR A 649 15.75 3.29 5.78
CA THR A 649 15.41 2.51 6.98
C THR A 649 14.26 1.56 6.69
N ILE A 650 14.47 0.27 6.96
CA ILE A 650 13.48 -0.79 6.85
C ILE A 650 13.16 -1.29 8.26
N GLY A 651 11.99 -0.93 8.75
CA GLY A 651 11.48 -1.29 10.07
C GLY A 651 11.83 -0.28 11.15
N GLY A 652 11.61 -0.66 12.40
CA GLY A 652 11.84 0.18 13.57
C GLY A 652 11.25 -0.43 14.84
N ILE A 653 11.43 0.27 15.96
CA ILE A 653 10.96 -0.19 17.28
C ILE A 653 9.50 0.18 17.54
N GLY A 654 8.88 -0.43 18.56
CA GLY A 654 7.56 -0.02 19.06
C GLY A 654 6.39 -0.25 18.10
N GLY A 655 6.45 -1.34 17.32
CA GLY A 655 5.42 -1.69 16.33
C GLY A 655 5.64 -1.08 14.94
N LEU A 656 6.84 -0.56 14.67
CA LEU A 656 7.26 -0.07 13.35
C LEU A 656 8.01 -1.12 12.51
N GLY A 657 8.22 -2.33 13.04
CA GLY A 657 8.76 -3.47 12.29
C GLY A 657 7.83 -3.90 11.16
N ASN A 658 8.38 -4.21 9.99
CA ASN A 658 7.60 -4.78 8.90
C ASN A 658 7.49 -6.30 9.06
N ILE A 659 6.43 -6.87 8.52
CA ILE A 659 6.28 -8.31 8.29
C ILE A 659 6.52 -8.55 6.82
N VAL A 660 7.56 -9.33 6.50
CA VAL A 660 8.01 -9.60 5.13
C VAL A 660 8.10 -11.10 4.95
N ALA A 661 7.00 -11.71 4.53
CA ALA A 661 6.80 -13.16 4.61
C ALA A 661 5.92 -13.66 3.46
N GLY A 662 6.08 -14.93 3.08
CA GLY A 662 5.30 -15.59 2.03
C GLY A 662 5.59 -15.09 0.61
N ASN A 663 6.65 -14.32 0.38
CA ASN A 663 7.00 -13.81 -0.96
C ASN A 663 7.69 -14.89 -1.81
N ASN A 664 7.51 -14.84 -3.13
CA ASN A 664 8.07 -15.80 -4.09
C ASN A 664 9.56 -15.53 -4.44
N GLY A 665 10.25 -14.75 -3.61
CA GLY A 665 11.58 -14.22 -3.88
C GLY A 665 12.33 -13.92 -2.59
N VAL A 666 13.27 -12.97 -2.66
CA VAL A 666 14.01 -12.50 -1.47
C VAL A 666 13.06 -11.70 -0.58
N GLY A 667 13.17 -11.86 0.74
CA GLY A 667 12.43 -11.05 1.70
C GLY A 667 12.83 -9.59 1.60
N ILE A 668 14.07 -9.27 1.96
CA ILE A 668 14.65 -7.92 1.89
C ILE A 668 15.96 -7.96 1.10
N SER A 669 16.04 -7.20 0.01
CA SER A 669 17.21 -7.05 -0.85
C SER A 669 17.79 -5.64 -0.73
N ILE A 670 19.10 -5.53 -0.50
CA ILE A 670 19.85 -4.27 -0.58
C ILE A 670 20.99 -4.50 -1.56
N SER A 671 20.91 -3.87 -2.72
CA SER A 671 21.91 -4.10 -3.76
C SER A 671 22.27 -2.88 -4.60
N ALA A 672 23.38 -2.99 -5.33
CA ALA A 672 23.79 -2.00 -6.32
C ALA A 672 24.27 -2.65 -7.63
N SER A 673 24.19 -1.87 -8.72
CA SER A 673 24.83 -2.19 -10.00
C SER A 673 26.36 -2.16 -9.89
N GLU A 674 27.04 -2.84 -10.81
CA GLU A 674 28.51 -2.87 -10.83
C GLU A 674 29.11 -1.46 -10.91
N GLY A 675 30.13 -1.19 -10.08
CA GLY A 675 30.76 0.12 -9.96
C GLY A 675 30.02 1.12 -9.07
N PHE A 676 28.90 0.71 -8.47
CA PHE A 676 28.09 1.53 -7.56
C PHE A 676 27.95 0.86 -6.18
N ASP A 677 27.45 1.64 -5.23
CA ASP A 677 27.26 1.25 -3.84
C ASP A 677 25.89 1.75 -3.34
N SER A 678 25.28 0.98 -2.43
CA SER A 678 24.02 1.31 -1.74
C SER A 678 24.28 1.48 -0.23
N PRO A 679 25.02 2.52 0.19
CA PRO A 679 25.59 2.56 1.53
C PRO A 679 24.58 2.86 2.64
N ASP A 680 24.94 2.49 3.86
CA ASP A 680 24.30 2.92 5.11
C ASP A 680 22.81 2.61 5.26
N ASN A 681 22.28 1.63 4.52
CA ASN A 681 20.90 1.17 4.68
C ASN A 681 20.75 0.35 5.98
N VAL A 682 19.60 0.47 6.63
CA VAL A 682 19.35 -0.03 7.99
C VAL A 682 18.10 -0.91 8.01
N VAL A 683 18.20 -2.11 8.59
CA VAL A 683 17.10 -3.08 8.74
C VAL A 683 16.90 -3.40 10.22
N LEU A 684 15.81 -2.98 10.84
CA LEU A 684 15.59 -3.09 12.29
C LEU A 684 14.20 -3.60 12.65
N GLY A 685 14.12 -4.50 13.62
CA GLY A 685 12.86 -4.92 14.25
C GLY A 685 11.85 -5.61 13.32
N ASN A 686 12.27 -6.16 12.19
CA ASN A 686 11.37 -6.80 11.21
C ASN A 686 11.16 -8.29 11.51
N PHE A 687 10.01 -8.81 11.07
CA PHE A 687 9.72 -10.24 10.95
C PHE A 687 9.90 -10.66 9.50
N VAL A 688 10.88 -11.52 9.22
CA VAL A 688 11.24 -11.94 7.85
C VAL A 688 11.11 -13.45 7.73
N GLY A 689 10.11 -13.89 6.95
CA GLY A 689 9.75 -15.31 6.78
C GLY A 689 8.90 -15.90 7.92
N VAL A 690 8.47 -15.06 8.87
CA VAL A 690 7.50 -15.42 9.90
C VAL A 690 6.32 -14.45 9.88
N ALA A 691 5.16 -14.93 10.32
CA ALA A 691 3.95 -14.13 10.38
C ALA A 691 4.02 -13.02 11.45
N GLN A 692 2.97 -12.19 11.52
CA GLN A 692 2.87 -11.08 12.47
C GLN A 692 2.99 -11.47 13.95
N ASP A 693 2.62 -12.70 14.30
CA ASP A 693 2.75 -13.22 15.67
C ASP A 693 4.21 -13.54 16.05
N GLY A 694 5.13 -13.53 15.08
CA GLY A 694 6.53 -13.89 15.26
C GLY A 694 6.76 -15.39 15.51
N VAL A 695 5.73 -16.23 15.32
CA VAL A 695 5.74 -17.67 15.68
C VAL A 695 5.32 -18.53 14.49
N THR A 696 4.33 -18.10 13.70
CA THR A 696 3.83 -18.91 12.58
C THR A 696 4.82 -18.86 11.40
N PRO A 697 5.34 -20.01 10.92
CA PRO A 697 6.26 -20.07 9.79
C PRO A 697 5.54 -19.73 8.48
N VAL A 698 6.05 -18.72 7.76
CA VAL A 698 5.53 -18.28 6.46
C VAL A 698 6.70 -17.80 5.59
N GLY A 699 7.62 -18.71 5.29
CA GLY A 699 8.87 -18.47 4.60
C GLY A 699 8.77 -17.67 3.31
N ASN A 700 9.80 -16.87 3.04
CA ASN A 700 10.04 -16.38 1.68
C ASN A 700 10.78 -17.48 0.89
N SER A 701 10.52 -17.57 -0.42
CA SER A 701 11.02 -18.69 -1.22
C SER A 701 12.51 -18.59 -1.61
N ARG A 702 13.27 -17.65 -1.03
CA ARG A 702 14.72 -17.45 -1.22
C ARG A 702 15.36 -16.97 0.09
N THR A 703 16.43 -16.17 0.01
CA THR A 703 17.10 -15.58 1.16
C THR A 703 16.16 -14.64 1.93
N GLY A 704 16.25 -14.64 3.26
CA GLY A 704 15.53 -13.69 4.10
C GLY A 704 16.00 -12.25 3.87
N ILE A 705 17.27 -11.96 4.17
CA ILE A 705 17.92 -10.67 3.94
C ILE A 705 19.17 -10.86 3.07
N TRP A 706 19.22 -10.21 1.92
CA TRP A 706 20.36 -10.24 1.01
C TRP A 706 20.97 -8.84 0.82
N VAL A 707 22.27 -8.72 1.07
CA VAL A 707 23.02 -7.47 0.96
C VAL A 707 24.19 -7.67 0.00
N ARG A 708 24.22 -6.92 -1.09
CA ARG A 708 25.27 -7.03 -2.13
C ARG A 708 25.73 -5.67 -2.61
N ARG A 709 27.03 -5.35 -2.51
CA ARG A 709 27.57 -4.01 -2.86
C ARG A 709 26.86 -2.88 -2.09
N SER A 710 26.92 -2.99 -0.77
CA SER A 710 26.37 -2.03 0.19
C SER A 710 27.34 -1.84 1.35
N THR A 711 28.06 -0.72 1.35
CA THR A 711 28.99 -0.40 2.44
C THR A 711 28.21 0.05 3.69
N GLY A 712 28.57 -0.48 4.86
CA GLY A 712 28.03 -0.02 6.14
C GLY A 712 26.57 -0.40 6.42
N ALA A 713 26.02 -1.39 5.70
CA ALA A 713 24.67 -1.88 5.97
C ALA A 713 24.53 -2.37 7.42
N ARG A 714 23.42 -2.03 8.09
CA ARG A 714 23.13 -2.45 9.47
C ARG A 714 21.90 -3.34 9.50
N ILE A 715 22.05 -4.55 10.00
CA ILE A 715 20.98 -5.53 10.16
C ILE A 715 20.83 -5.85 11.64
N GLY A 716 19.77 -5.33 12.23
CA GLY A 716 19.53 -5.35 13.65
C GLY A 716 20.33 -4.28 14.40
N GLY A 717 20.28 -4.33 15.73
CA GLY A 717 20.86 -3.33 16.60
C GLY A 717 21.03 -3.82 18.03
N ILE A 718 21.49 -2.94 18.90
CA ILE A 718 21.85 -3.24 20.29
C ILE A 718 20.80 -2.74 21.30
N GLY A 719 19.76 -2.06 20.84
CA GLY A 719 18.60 -1.66 21.62
C GLY A 719 17.55 -2.76 21.67
N ALA A 720 16.74 -2.79 22.73
CA ALA A 720 15.61 -3.70 22.83
C ALA A 720 14.63 -3.50 21.65
N GLY A 721 14.31 -4.60 20.95
CA GLY A 721 13.42 -4.58 19.78
C GLY A 721 14.05 -4.07 18.48
N GLU A 722 15.35 -3.76 18.46
CA GLU A 722 16.08 -3.41 17.23
C GLU A 722 16.45 -4.64 16.40
N GLY A 723 16.56 -5.81 17.03
CA GLY A 723 16.81 -7.10 16.39
C GLY A 723 15.68 -7.56 15.48
N ASN A 724 16.03 -8.13 14.32
CA ASN A 724 15.06 -8.75 13.44
C ASN A 724 14.89 -10.25 13.79
N VAL A 725 13.74 -10.83 13.43
CA VAL A 725 13.51 -12.28 13.43
C VAL A 725 13.52 -12.77 11.99
N ILE A 726 14.47 -13.64 11.63
CA ILE A 726 14.68 -14.13 10.26
C ILE A 726 14.65 -15.66 10.24
N SER A 727 13.51 -16.23 9.86
CA SER A 727 13.27 -17.67 9.96
C SER A 727 12.34 -18.18 8.86
N ASP A 728 12.31 -19.49 8.66
CA ASP A 728 11.54 -20.25 7.67
C ASP A 728 11.82 -19.89 6.20
N ASN A 729 12.87 -19.12 5.90
CA ASN A 729 13.20 -18.79 4.51
C ASN A 729 13.82 -20.01 3.80
N ASP A 730 13.46 -20.27 2.54
CA ASP A 730 13.86 -21.48 1.79
C ASP A 730 15.39 -21.59 1.54
N SER A 731 16.16 -20.54 1.82
CA SER A 731 17.61 -20.48 1.57
C SER A 731 18.39 -19.93 2.78
N ILE A 732 19.26 -18.94 2.56
CA ILE A 732 20.08 -18.34 3.62
C ILE A 732 19.23 -17.35 4.44
N GLY A 733 19.41 -17.31 5.75
CA GLY A 733 18.76 -16.28 6.59
C GLY A 733 19.25 -14.89 6.22
N ILE A 734 20.55 -14.61 6.42
CA ILE A 734 21.22 -13.36 6.09
C ILE A 734 22.42 -13.62 5.18
N TRP A 735 22.48 -12.99 4.01
CA TRP A 735 23.60 -13.13 3.08
C TRP A 735 24.25 -11.77 2.78
N ILE A 736 25.50 -11.61 3.20
CA ILE A 736 26.37 -10.46 2.93
C ILE A 736 27.33 -10.87 1.81
N GLU A 737 27.24 -10.23 0.65
CA GLU A 737 27.89 -10.70 -0.58
C GLU A 737 28.63 -9.58 -1.34
N SER A 738 29.76 -9.94 -1.97
CA SER A 738 30.43 -9.19 -3.05
C SER A 738 30.49 -7.69 -2.83
N GLY A 739 31.36 -7.24 -1.92
CA GLY A 739 31.63 -5.82 -1.69
C GLY A 739 30.66 -5.13 -0.73
N ALA A 740 29.90 -5.88 0.08
CA ALA A 740 29.12 -5.35 1.19
C ALA A 740 30.02 -5.09 2.43
N HIS A 741 30.99 -4.18 2.25
CA HIS A 741 32.04 -3.91 3.23
C HIS A 741 31.49 -3.24 4.50
N GLY A 742 32.06 -3.56 5.66
CA GLY A 742 31.71 -2.87 6.91
C GLY A 742 30.29 -3.14 7.41
N ALA A 743 29.60 -4.17 6.90
CA ALA A 743 28.26 -4.52 7.36
C ALA A 743 28.27 -4.95 8.84
N ILE A 744 27.21 -4.58 9.57
CA ILE A 744 27.04 -4.89 10.98
C ILE A 744 25.74 -5.69 11.15
N VAL A 745 25.84 -6.89 11.73
CA VAL A 745 24.71 -7.78 12.01
C VAL A 745 24.63 -8.02 13.51
N GLN A 746 23.62 -7.47 14.20
CA GLN A 746 23.56 -7.46 15.67
C GLN A 746 22.15 -7.70 16.22
N GLY A 747 22.06 -8.42 17.33
CA GLY A 747 20.80 -8.58 18.08
C GLY A 747 19.70 -9.36 17.37
N ASN A 748 19.98 -10.03 16.26
CA ASN A 748 18.96 -10.74 15.48
C ASN A 748 18.72 -12.17 16.00
N ILE A 749 17.50 -12.66 15.82
CA ILE A 749 17.14 -14.09 15.95
C ILE A 749 17.06 -14.67 14.54
N VAL A 750 17.88 -15.69 14.25
CA VAL A 750 17.96 -16.33 12.94
C VAL A 750 17.69 -17.83 13.10
N GLY A 751 16.57 -18.29 12.52
CA GLY A 751 16.17 -19.71 12.54
C GLY A 751 15.31 -20.14 13.75
N ALA A 752 14.89 -19.21 14.60
CA ALA A 752 13.90 -19.47 15.66
C ALA A 752 12.73 -18.46 15.60
N ASP A 753 11.69 -18.74 16.38
CA ASP A 753 10.59 -17.80 16.62
C ASP A 753 11.05 -16.57 17.44
N VAL A 754 10.14 -15.60 17.62
CA VAL A 754 10.40 -14.37 18.38
C VAL A 754 10.82 -14.59 19.83
N SER A 755 10.55 -15.77 20.41
CA SER A 755 11.00 -16.12 21.75
C SER A 755 12.45 -16.60 21.80
N GLY A 756 13.03 -16.96 20.65
CA GLY A 756 14.34 -17.58 20.56
C GLY A 756 14.38 -19.03 21.05
N THR A 757 13.24 -19.68 21.24
CA THR A 757 13.18 -21.04 21.83
C THR A 757 12.47 -22.07 20.95
N VAL A 758 11.71 -21.66 19.94
CA VAL A 758 11.07 -22.59 19.00
C VAL A 758 11.86 -22.60 17.69
N PRO A 759 12.43 -23.75 17.28
CA PRO A 759 13.14 -23.86 16.01
C PRO A 759 12.16 -23.74 14.84
N LEU A 760 12.50 -22.90 13.88
CA LEU A 760 11.80 -22.71 12.61
C LEU A 760 12.72 -22.94 11.41
N GLY A 761 14.02 -22.70 11.60
CA GLY A 761 15.10 -22.96 10.67
C GLY A 761 15.11 -22.08 9.42
N ASN A 762 16.26 -21.97 8.77
CA ASN A 762 16.33 -21.49 7.39
C ASN A 762 16.86 -22.63 6.52
N GLY A 763 16.42 -22.70 5.26
CA GLY A 763 16.65 -23.84 4.36
C GLY A 763 18.11 -24.11 3.98
N SER A 764 19.06 -23.26 4.39
CA SER A 764 20.51 -23.41 4.13
C SER A 764 21.35 -22.95 5.33
N VAL A 765 22.03 -21.81 5.23
CA VAL A 765 22.92 -21.25 6.25
C VAL A 765 22.19 -20.14 7.01
N GLY A 766 22.44 -19.99 8.30
CA GLY A 766 21.88 -18.88 9.08
C GLY A 766 22.40 -17.53 8.58
N ILE A 767 23.71 -17.32 8.67
CA ILE A 767 24.38 -16.10 8.21
C ILE A 767 25.59 -16.45 7.31
N THR A 768 25.63 -15.90 6.09
CA THR A 768 26.77 -16.05 5.17
C THR A 768 27.46 -14.72 4.91
N VAL A 769 28.79 -14.70 4.95
CA VAL A 769 29.64 -13.60 4.47
C VAL A 769 30.51 -14.09 3.32
N ASP A 770 30.39 -13.43 2.18
CA ASP A 770 31.14 -13.75 0.97
C ASP A 770 31.74 -12.49 0.34
N GLU A 771 33.01 -12.59 -0.05
CA GLU A 771 33.82 -11.53 -0.66
C GLU A 771 33.63 -10.13 -0.04
N SER A 772 33.58 -10.04 1.30
CA SER A 772 33.25 -8.78 2.01
C SER A 772 34.15 -8.55 3.22
N ALA A 773 34.73 -7.35 3.30
CA ALA A 773 35.71 -6.98 4.31
C ALA A 773 35.12 -6.13 5.44
N GLY A 774 35.62 -6.30 6.67
CA GLY A 774 35.26 -5.47 7.83
C GLY A 774 33.87 -5.76 8.40
N VAL A 775 33.30 -6.93 8.09
CA VAL A 775 31.96 -7.33 8.58
C VAL A 775 32.02 -7.69 10.06
N VAL A 776 31.01 -7.25 10.82
CA VAL A 776 30.84 -7.58 12.24
C VAL A 776 29.54 -8.35 12.43
N ILE A 777 29.64 -9.59 12.91
CA ILE A 777 28.51 -10.43 13.32
C ILE A 777 28.54 -10.53 14.84
N GLY A 778 27.55 -9.93 15.47
CA GLY A 778 27.41 -9.84 16.91
C GLY A 778 28.06 -8.57 17.47
N GLY A 779 28.35 -8.55 18.77
CA GLY A 779 28.90 -7.35 19.40
C GLY A 779 29.33 -7.56 20.85
N THR A 780 30.01 -6.55 21.38
CA THR A 780 30.51 -6.54 22.77
C THR A 780 29.47 -6.05 23.79
N ALA A 781 28.36 -5.48 23.31
CA ALA A 781 27.25 -5.02 24.14
C ALA A 781 26.31 -6.19 24.49
N ALA A 782 25.61 -6.10 25.63
CA ALA A 782 24.77 -7.18 26.17
C ALA A 782 23.63 -7.66 25.23
N LEU A 783 23.18 -6.84 24.29
CA LEU A 783 22.19 -7.18 23.26
C LEU A 783 22.79 -7.17 21.84
N GLY A 784 24.11 -7.18 21.74
CA GLY A 784 24.81 -7.16 20.45
C GLY A 784 24.89 -8.51 19.76
N GLY A 785 24.76 -9.61 20.51
CA GLY A 785 24.84 -10.97 19.99
C GLY A 785 23.66 -11.34 19.11
N ASN A 786 23.90 -12.08 18.02
CA ASN A 786 22.83 -12.74 17.29
C ASN A 786 22.61 -14.14 17.84
N GLN A 787 21.37 -14.60 17.82
CA GLN A 787 21.04 -16.02 18.00
C GLN A 787 20.92 -16.66 16.61
N VAL A 788 21.69 -17.72 16.35
CA VAL A 788 21.74 -18.41 15.06
C VAL A 788 21.60 -19.91 15.24
N VAL A 789 20.43 -20.43 14.86
CA VAL A 789 19.99 -21.78 15.22
C VAL A 789 19.26 -22.46 14.07
N ASP A 790 19.14 -23.79 14.15
CA ASP A 790 18.30 -24.63 13.28
C ASP A 790 18.47 -24.40 11.76
N SER A 791 19.63 -23.93 11.33
CA SER A 791 19.93 -23.82 9.91
C SER A 791 20.26 -25.22 9.36
N THR A 792 19.78 -25.57 8.17
CA THR A 792 20.00 -26.93 7.61
C THR A 792 21.48 -27.26 7.36
N LEU A 793 22.33 -26.24 7.23
CA LEU A 793 23.78 -26.35 7.10
C LEU A 793 24.47 -25.62 8.27
N TYR A 794 25.32 -24.64 7.96
CA TYR A 794 26.13 -23.93 8.95
C TYR A 794 25.29 -22.88 9.69
N GLY A 795 25.62 -22.61 10.95
CA GLY A 795 25.10 -21.42 11.64
C GLY A 795 25.61 -20.16 10.95
N ILE A 796 26.94 -19.97 10.98
CA ILE A 796 27.63 -18.86 10.31
C ILE A 796 28.66 -19.42 9.32
N SER A 797 28.69 -18.91 8.09
CA SER A 797 29.69 -19.28 7.08
C SER A 797 30.42 -18.06 6.51
N ALA A 798 31.74 -18.11 6.40
CA ALA A 798 32.57 -17.09 5.77
C ALA A 798 33.38 -17.69 4.61
N ARG A 799 33.39 -17.03 3.45
CA ARG A 799 34.02 -17.54 2.22
C ARG A 799 34.64 -16.43 1.38
N GLY A 800 35.54 -16.81 0.47
CA GLY A 800 36.13 -15.92 -0.52
C GLY A 800 37.33 -15.11 0.01
N ALA A 801 38.36 -14.97 -0.83
CA ALA A 801 39.63 -14.35 -0.42
C ALA A 801 39.54 -12.84 -0.09
N ALA A 802 38.48 -12.17 -0.51
CA ALA A 802 38.23 -10.77 -0.15
C ALA A 802 37.57 -10.61 1.24
N THR A 803 37.13 -11.71 1.86
CA THR A 803 36.60 -11.70 3.23
C THR A 803 37.74 -11.61 4.23
N THR A 804 37.91 -10.42 4.79
CA THR A 804 39.02 -10.06 5.69
C THR A 804 38.51 -9.15 6.81
N ASN A 805 39.21 -9.11 7.95
CA ASN A 805 38.77 -8.34 9.13
C ASN A 805 37.34 -8.68 9.56
N LEU A 806 36.98 -9.95 9.50
CA LEU A 806 35.69 -10.46 9.95
C LEU A 806 35.70 -10.65 11.46
N PHE A 807 34.71 -10.10 12.16
CA PHE A 807 34.52 -10.29 13.60
C PHE A 807 33.22 -11.06 13.85
N ILE A 808 33.33 -12.23 14.47
CA ILE A 808 32.20 -13.02 14.95
C ILE A 808 32.32 -13.06 16.48
N GLN A 809 31.52 -12.28 17.20
CA GLN A 809 31.71 -12.09 18.65
C GLN A 809 30.39 -11.95 19.41
N GLY A 810 30.32 -12.51 20.62
CA GLY A 810 29.14 -12.42 21.49
C GLY A 810 27.87 -13.08 20.97
N ASN A 811 27.94 -13.94 19.95
CA ASN A 811 26.77 -14.62 19.38
C ASN A 811 26.42 -15.89 20.18
N ILE A 812 25.17 -16.32 20.04
CA ILE A 812 24.63 -17.58 20.56
C ILE A 812 24.32 -18.46 19.34
N ILE A 813 24.99 -19.59 19.20
CA ILE A 813 24.97 -20.42 17.99
C ILE A 813 24.62 -21.85 18.39
N GLY A 814 23.52 -22.37 17.84
CA GLY A 814 23.02 -23.73 18.09
C GLY A 814 22.35 -23.93 19.46
N THR A 815 22.02 -22.84 20.17
CA THR A 815 21.35 -22.90 21.49
C THR A 815 20.52 -21.64 21.78
N ASP A 816 19.85 -21.61 22.93
CA ASP A 816 19.10 -20.46 23.44
C ASP A 816 19.97 -19.54 24.31
N GLU A 817 19.41 -18.41 24.76
CA GLU A 817 20.11 -17.46 25.64
C GLU A 817 20.62 -18.10 26.95
N SER A 818 20.01 -19.19 27.41
CA SER A 818 20.47 -19.91 28.60
C SER A 818 21.65 -20.84 28.34
N GLY A 819 21.92 -21.20 27.08
CA GLY A 819 22.92 -22.20 26.70
C GLY A 819 22.54 -23.63 27.10
N LEU A 820 21.24 -23.91 27.26
CA LEU A 820 20.76 -25.21 27.73
C LEU A 820 19.85 -25.89 26.72
N LEU A 821 19.14 -25.14 25.88
CA LEU A 821 18.26 -25.70 24.87
C LEU A 821 19.08 -26.09 23.63
N ASP A 822 18.89 -27.31 23.17
CA ASP A 822 19.45 -27.77 21.91
C ASP A 822 18.64 -27.20 20.74
N LEU A 823 19.26 -26.30 19.99
CA LEU A 823 18.75 -25.71 18.75
C LEU A 823 19.84 -25.77 17.67
N GLY A 824 20.60 -26.86 17.66
CA GLY A 824 21.78 -27.05 16.82
C GLY A 824 21.57 -26.74 15.34
N ASN A 825 22.62 -26.29 14.66
CA ASN A 825 22.62 -26.22 13.19
C ASN A 825 23.03 -27.58 12.59
N GLY A 826 22.55 -27.88 11.37
CA GLY A 826 22.76 -29.16 10.68
C GLY A 826 24.19 -29.43 10.16
N ALA A 827 25.14 -28.53 10.42
CA ALA A 827 26.56 -28.69 10.14
C ALA A 827 27.39 -28.01 11.24
N ASP A 828 28.45 -27.28 10.88
CA ASP A 828 29.28 -26.60 11.86
C ASP A 828 28.60 -25.33 12.39
N GLY A 829 28.85 -24.98 13.65
CA GLY A 829 28.35 -23.72 14.21
C GLY A 829 28.90 -22.51 13.47
N VAL A 830 30.23 -22.47 13.28
CA VAL A 830 30.93 -21.49 12.45
C VAL A 830 31.85 -22.21 11.46
N SER A 831 31.73 -21.88 10.17
CA SER A 831 32.56 -22.43 9.10
C SER A 831 33.33 -21.32 8.38
N ILE A 832 34.67 -21.39 8.45
CA ILE A 832 35.59 -20.54 7.71
C ILE A 832 36.14 -21.33 6.52
N ALA A 833 35.74 -20.95 5.31
CA ALA A 833 36.15 -21.63 4.08
C ALA A 833 37.50 -21.12 3.55
N ASP A 834 38.04 -21.86 2.57
CA ASP A 834 39.30 -21.56 1.90
C ASP A 834 39.39 -20.10 1.41
N GLY A 835 40.51 -19.45 1.76
CA GLY A 835 40.85 -18.10 1.33
C GLY A 835 40.53 -17.00 2.34
N VAL A 836 39.69 -17.27 3.34
CA VAL A 836 39.42 -16.31 4.43
C VAL A 836 40.63 -16.25 5.36
N VAL A 837 41.15 -15.05 5.59
CA VAL A 837 42.32 -14.83 6.46
C VAL A 837 42.04 -13.73 7.47
N GLY A 838 42.58 -13.88 8.68
CA GLY A 838 42.46 -12.84 9.70
C GLY A 838 41.07 -12.73 10.33
N ALA A 839 40.23 -13.76 10.29
CA ALA A 839 38.95 -13.75 10.99
C ALA A 839 39.17 -13.82 12.50
N THR A 840 38.37 -13.09 13.28
CA THR A 840 38.36 -13.17 14.75
C THR A 840 37.03 -13.77 15.20
N ILE A 841 37.09 -14.95 15.81
CA ILE A 841 35.94 -15.66 16.38
C ILE A 841 36.09 -15.60 17.90
N GLY A 842 35.26 -14.78 18.54
CA GLY A 842 35.31 -14.46 19.96
C GLY A 842 35.95 -13.08 20.22
N GLY A 843 36.39 -12.82 21.45
CA GLY A 843 36.82 -11.47 21.85
C GLY A 843 37.80 -11.37 23.02
N GLU A 844 38.51 -10.24 23.10
CA GLU A 844 39.60 -9.95 24.05
C GLU A 844 39.14 -9.64 25.49
N SER A 845 37.84 -9.75 25.79
CA SER A 845 37.32 -9.67 27.16
C SER A 845 36.37 -10.85 27.41
N GLY A 846 36.39 -11.43 28.62
CA GLY A 846 35.68 -12.68 28.94
C GLY A 846 34.15 -12.65 28.80
N THR A 847 33.56 -11.49 28.48
CA THR A 847 32.11 -11.29 28.26
C THR A 847 31.74 -11.16 26.77
N VAL A 848 32.68 -11.38 25.85
CA VAL A 848 32.52 -11.11 24.39
C VAL A 848 32.75 -12.39 23.56
N GLY A 849 32.96 -13.54 24.22
CA GLY A 849 33.02 -14.84 23.56
C GLY A 849 31.68 -15.26 22.95
N ASN A 850 31.71 -16.02 21.86
CA ASN A 850 30.50 -16.68 21.36
C ASN A 850 30.17 -17.90 22.22
N THR A 851 28.89 -18.22 22.34
CA THR A 851 28.40 -19.52 22.82
C THR A 851 28.08 -20.36 21.59
N ILE A 852 28.76 -21.49 21.40
CA ILE A 852 28.65 -22.35 20.22
C ILE A 852 28.41 -23.78 20.70
N ALA A 853 27.18 -24.26 20.56
CA ALA A 853 26.81 -25.55 21.11
C ALA A 853 25.84 -26.34 20.24
N ASN A 854 25.80 -27.65 20.49
CA ASN A 854 24.83 -28.60 19.95
C ASN A 854 24.77 -28.71 18.42
N ASN A 855 25.78 -28.21 17.69
CA ASN A 855 25.78 -28.31 16.23
C ASN A 855 26.09 -29.75 15.78
N GLU A 856 25.54 -30.19 14.65
CA GLU A 856 25.68 -31.57 14.15
C GLU A 856 27.10 -31.91 13.66
N ARG A 857 28.01 -30.93 13.59
CA ARG A 857 29.44 -31.14 13.30
C ARG A 857 30.32 -30.34 14.26
N ALA A 858 31.38 -29.69 13.80
CA ALA A 858 32.30 -28.98 14.67
C ALA A 858 31.66 -27.70 15.22
N GLY A 859 32.12 -27.25 16.39
CA GLY A 859 31.76 -25.91 16.88
C GLY A 859 32.28 -24.85 15.90
N VAL A 860 33.58 -24.89 15.62
CA VAL A 860 34.26 -24.03 14.64
C VAL A 860 35.07 -24.91 13.68
N SER A 861 34.79 -24.83 12.39
CA SER A 861 35.60 -25.45 11.34
C SER A 861 36.36 -24.39 10.54
N VAL A 862 37.67 -24.60 10.33
CA VAL A 862 38.50 -23.78 9.45
C VAL A 862 39.05 -24.67 8.34
N ALA A 863 38.45 -24.59 7.15
CA ALA A 863 38.83 -25.41 6.01
C ALA A 863 40.12 -24.93 5.31
N GLY A 864 40.44 -23.63 5.43
CA GLY A 864 41.62 -23.01 4.82
C GLY A 864 41.83 -21.55 5.23
N GLY A 865 43.05 -21.04 5.02
CA GLY A 865 43.46 -19.68 5.39
C GLY A 865 44.12 -19.57 6.77
N ALA A 866 45.00 -18.58 6.92
CA ALA A 866 45.80 -18.35 8.12
C ALA A 866 45.32 -17.13 8.91
N ALA A 867 45.90 -16.94 10.10
CA ALA A 867 45.63 -15.85 11.03
C ALA A 867 44.17 -15.80 11.53
N ASN A 868 43.46 -16.92 11.51
CA ASN A 868 42.09 -16.99 12.01
C ASN A 868 42.13 -17.24 13.52
N ARG A 869 41.91 -16.18 14.30
CA ARG A 869 41.99 -16.22 15.76
C ARG A 869 40.69 -16.70 16.36
N ILE A 870 40.76 -17.76 17.17
CA ILE A 870 39.62 -18.33 17.88
C ILE A 870 39.88 -18.16 19.37
N HIS A 871 39.20 -17.23 20.03
CA HIS A 871 39.60 -16.80 21.38
C HIS A 871 38.41 -16.63 22.33
N ARG A 872 38.47 -17.25 23.50
CA ARG A 872 37.46 -17.15 24.59
C ARG A 872 36.02 -17.51 24.20
N ASN A 873 35.82 -18.40 23.24
CA ASN A 873 34.48 -18.93 22.97
C ASN A 873 34.11 -19.99 24.02
N SER A 874 32.82 -20.09 24.31
CA SER A 874 32.22 -21.22 25.02
C SER A 874 31.76 -22.23 23.97
N ILE A 875 32.54 -23.30 23.76
CA ILE A 875 32.28 -24.33 22.76
C ILE A 875 32.02 -25.64 23.47
N TYR A 876 30.84 -26.25 23.28
CA TYR A 876 30.47 -27.50 23.95
C TYR A 876 29.30 -28.24 23.30
N ASN A 877 29.16 -29.53 23.57
CA ASN A 877 28.10 -30.42 23.09
C ASN A 877 27.95 -30.46 21.56
N ASN A 878 28.96 -30.06 20.79
CA ASN A 878 28.91 -30.26 19.34
C ASN A 878 29.18 -31.73 19.05
N VAL A 879 28.61 -32.27 17.96
CA VAL A 879 28.80 -33.69 17.62
C VAL A 879 30.22 -33.97 17.11
N GLY A 880 30.84 -32.99 16.43
CA GLY A 880 32.24 -33.02 16.02
C GLY A 880 33.16 -32.33 17.03
N LEU A 881 34.40 -32.05 16.62
CA LEU A 881 35.36 -31.34 17.47
C LEU A 881 34.89 -29.92 17.82
N GLY A 882 35.34 -29.40 18.95
CA GLY A 882 35.10 -27.99 19.29
C GLY A 882 35.71 -27.03 18.27
N ILE A 883 36.95 -27.31 17.85
CA ILE A 883 37.66 -26.62 16.77
C ILE A 883 38.26 -27.70 15.86
N ASP A 884 38.00 -27.62 14.56
CA ASP A 884 38.50 -28.52 13.52
C ASP A 884 39.30 -27.74 12.47
N LEU A 885 40.58 -28.09 12.25
CA LEU A 885 41.43 -27.48 11.23
C LEU A 885 41.62 -28.42 10.03
N GLY A 886 40.96 -28.07 8.92
CA GLY A 886 41.15 -28.73 7.64
C GLY A 886 40.37 -30.03 7.49
N ALA A 887 41.06 -31.17 7.56
CA ALA A 887 40.44 -32.47 7.34
C ALA A 887 39.82 -32.99 8.63
N PHE A 888 38.59 -33.51 8.54
CA PHE A 888 37.82 -33.97 9.70
C PHE A 888 38.62 -34.85 10.68
N GLY A 889 38.58 -34.46 11.94
CA GLY A 889 39.25 -35.14 13.05
C GLY A 889 40.55 -34.47 13.46
N VAL A 890 41.07 -34.88 14.60
CA VAL A 890 42.17 -34.20 15.27
C VAL A 890 43.42 -34.26 14.41
N ASN A 891 44.02 -33.12 14.11
CA ASN A 891 45.29 -33.08 13.40
C ASN A 891 46.42 -33.49 14.34
N GLU A 892 47.35 -34.34 13.91
CA GLU A 892 48.48 -34.70 14.76
C GLU A 892 49.42 -33.51 14.93
N ASN A 893 49.87 -33.25 16.17
CA ASN A 893 50.99 -32.32 16.39
C ASN A 893 52.22 -32.80 15.61
N ASP A 894 52.72 -32.00 14.67
CA ASP A 894 53.90 -32.36 13.90
C ASP A 894 55.15 -32.41 14.81
N ASN A 895 56.08 -33.32 14.50
CA ASN A 895 57.36 -33.43 15.20
C ASN A 895 57.28 -33.66 16.73
N ALA A 896 56.29 -34.45 17.19
CA ALA A 896 56.14 -34.87 18.58
C ALA A 896 57.30 -35.75 19.12
N ASP A 897 58.18 -36.25 18.23
CA ASP A 897 59.37 -37.02 18.57
C ASP A 897 60.52 -36.12 19.10
N PRO A 898 60.95 -36.29 20.36
CA PRO A 898 62.05 -35.54 20.94
C PRO A 898 63.40 -35.70 20.21
N GLU A 899 63.57 -36.72 19.36
CA GLU A 899 64.84 -37.05 18.71
C GLU A 899 65.01 -36.43 17.30
N GLN A 900 63.97 -35.85 16.71
CA GLN A 900 64.05 -35.21 15.38
C GLN A 900 64.56 -33.75 15.45
N VAL A 901 65.59 -33.46 14.62
CA VAL A 901 66.32 -32.16 14.59
C VAL A 901 65.76 -31.19 13.54
N THR A 902 64.50 -31.35 13.14
CA THR A 902 63.77 -30.36 12.33
C THR A 902 63.11 -29.31 13.24
N PRO A 903 62.94 -28.05 12.81
CA PRO A 903 62.13 -27.10 13.56
C PRO A 903 60.71 -27.69 13.72
N PRO A 904 60.10 -27.66 14.92
CA PRO A 904 58.70 -28.06 15.12
C PRO A 904 57.73 -27.03 14.54
N ASP A 905 56.54 -27.48 14.10
CA ASP A 905 55.42 -26.68 13.57
C ASP A 905 55.79 -25.94 12.28
N ILE A 906 56.03 -26.72 11.23
CA ILE A 906 56.48 -26.25 9.90
C ILE A 906 55.50 -26.54 8.77
N ASP A 907 54.41 -27.25 9.08
CA ASP A 907 53.38 -27.55 8.11
C ASP A 907 52.55 -26.31 7.76
N SER A 908 51.76 -26.46 6.69
CA SER A 908 51.02 -25.37 6.08
C SER A 908 49.60 -25.83 5.87
N GLY A 909 48.63 -24.96 6.16
CA GLY A 909 47.22 -25.29 6.09
C GLY A 909 46.38 -24.25 6.79
N PRO A 910 45.13 -24.58 7.14
CA PRO A 910 44.28 -23.74 7.96
C PRO A 910 44.99 -23.39 9.27
N ASN A 911 45.09 -22.11 9.60
CA ASN A 911 45.87 -21.63 10.74
C ASN A 911 47.30 -22.17 10.81
N ASN A 912 47.94 -22.41 9.67
CA ASN A 912 49.23 -23.08 9.57
C ASN A 912 49.31 -24.39 10.37
N LEU A 913 48.16 -25.05 10.61
CA LEU A 913 48.05 -26.25 11.44
C LEU A 913 48.70 -26.13 12.82
N GLN A 914 48.65 -24.91 13.42
CA GLN A 914 49.25 -24.60 14.72
C GLN A 914 49.07 -25.73 15.73
N ASN A 915 50.19 -26.27 16.21
CA ASN A 915 50.19 -27.35 17.18
C ASN A 915 49.43 -26.96 18.46
N TYR A 916 48.59 -27.85 18.98
CA TYR A 916 47.86 -27.65 20.24
C TYR A 916 48.74 -27.98 21.46
N PRO A 917 48.47 -27.39 22.64
CA PRO A 917 49.17 -27.77 23.86
C PRO A 917 48.83 -29.20 24.29
N VAL A 918 49.78 -29.93 24.86
CA VAL A 918 49.53 -31.23 25.49
C VAL A 918 49.49 -31.06 27.00
N LEU A 919 48.37 -31.46 27.62
CA LEU A 919 48.14 -31.36 29.06
C LEU A 919 48.43 -32.70 29.75
N GLY A 920 49.10 -32.64 30.92
CA GLY A 920 49.35 -33.81 31.76
C GLY A 920 49.56 -33.44 33.22
N LEU A 921 49.81 -34.45 34.05
CA LEU A 921 50.15 -34.25 35.46
C LEU A 921 51.67 -34.10 35.63
N ALA A 922 52.09 -33.21 36.54
CA ALA A 922 53.48 -33.08 36.94
C ALA A 922 54.02 -34.41 37.50
N VAL A 923 55.27 -34.74 37.17
CA VAL A 923 55.94 -35.95 37.66
C VAL A 923 55.97 -35.94 39.19
N GLY A 924 55.21 -36.84 39.82
CA GLY A 924 55.15 -37.02 41.28
C GLY A 924 54.20 -36.09 42.05
N GLY A 925 53.26 -35.41 41.38
CA GLY A 925 52.29 -34.50 42.02
C GLY A 925 50.91 -34.46 41.37
N SER A 926 50.01 -33.64 41.91
CA SER A 926 48.65 -33.37 41.40
C SER A 926 48.54 -32.05 40.63
N ASP A 927 49.66 -31.41 40.31
CA ASP A 927 49.68 -30.16 39.56
C ASP A 927 49.58 -30.46 38.07
N VAL A 928 48.72 -29.74 37.35
CA VAL A 928 48.61 -29.86 35.90
C VAL A 928 49.71 -29.05 35.22
N VAL A 929 50.40 -29.66 34.26
CA VAL A 929 51.46 -29.06 33.44
C VAL A 929 51.08 -29.20 31.98
N GLY A 930 51.24 -28.11 31.23
CA GLY A 930 51.10 -28.10 29.78
C GLY A 930 52.46 -27.98 29.09
N THR A 931 52.59 -28.64 27.94
CA THR A 931 53.75 -28.49 27.03
C THR A 931 53.25 -28.08 25.65
N LEU A 932 53.89 -27.09 25.04
CA LEU A 932 53.68 -26.73 23.63
C LEU A 932 54.99 -26.95 22.86
N ARG A 933 54.90 -27.61 21.69
CA ARG A 933 55.99 -27.70 20.72
C ARG A 933 55.57 -26.94 19.47
N SER A 934 56.19 -25.80 19.21
CA SER A 934 55.84 -24.94 18.09
C SER A 934 57.04 -24.06 17.68
N THR A 935 56.83 -23.10 16.78
CA THR A 935 57.87 -22.23 16.22
C THR A 935 58.87 -21.74 17.29
N PRO A 936 60.20 -21.96 17.13
CA PRO A 936 61.20 -21.59 18.15
C PRO A 936 61.33 -20.10 18.45
N ASN A 937 61.57 -19.76 19.73
CA ASN A 937 61.71 -18.39 20.24
C ASN A 937 60.49 -17.49 19.99
N THR A 938 59.31 -18.09 19.92
CA THR A 938 58.05 -17.40 19.65
C THR A 938 57.19 -17.38 20.90
N SER A 939 56.47 -16.27 21.11
CA SER A 939 55.54 -16.13 22.23
C SER A 939 54.15 -16.62 21.81
N PHE A 940 53.55 -17.49 22.60
CA PHE A 940 52.22 -18.04 22.36
C PHE A 940 51.26 -17.62 23.48
N THR A 941 50.00 -17.43 23.09
CA THR A 941 48.88 -17.25 24.01
C THR A 941 48.23 -18.62 24.21
N ILE A 942 48.23 -19.12 25.44
CA ILE A 942 47.55 -20.36 25.81
C ILE A 942 46.27 -20.02 26.55
N GLU A 943 45.15 -20.58 26.13
CA GLU A 943 43.89 -20.45 26.86
C GLU A 943 43.51 -21.76 27.50
N ILE A 944 43.07 -21.72 28.76
CA ILE A 944 42.65 -22.90 29.52
C ILE A 944 41.15 -22.84 29.72
N PHE A 945 40.49 -23.96 29.45
CA PHE A 945 39.05 -24.13 29.59
C PHE A 945 38.74 -25.30 30.52
N SER A 946 37.52 -25.29 31.07
CA SER A 946 36.93 -26.42 31.79
C SER A 946 35.58 -26.79 31.19
N SER A 947 35.34 -28.09 31.11
CA SER A 947 34.08 -28.68 30.64
C SER A 947 33.58 -29.70 31.65
N PRO A 948 32.25 -29.77 31.90
CA PRO A 948 31.69 -30.71 32.87
C PRO A 948 31.84 -32.18 32.42
N VAL A 949 31.90 -32.42 31.11
CA VAL A 949 32.09 -33.73 30.48
C VAL A 949 33.18 -33.58 29.42
N GLY A 950 33.98 -34.63 29.22
CA GLY A 950 34.99 -34.67 28.18
C GLY A 950 34.37 -35.02 26.83
N ASP A 951 34.92 -34.47 25.77
CA ASP A 951 34.52 -34.80 24.41
C ASP A 951 34.76 -36.28 24.09
N GLU A 952 33.89 -36.89 23.27
CA GLU A 952 33.98 -38.30 22.91
C GLU A 952 35.25 -38.64 22.10
N SER A 953 35.82 -37.67 21.38
CA SER A 953 37.08 -37.85 20.63
C SER A 953 38.31 -37.98 21.54
N GLY A 954 38.20 -37.58 22.82
CA GLY A 954 39.32 -37.47 23.75
C GLY A 954 40.15 -36.18 23.58
N PHE A 955 39.81 -35.34 22.60
CA PHE A 955 40.34 -33.99 22.40
C PHE A 955 39.19 -33.02 22.67
N GLY A 956 39.29 -32.31 23.79
CA GLY A 956 38.09 -31.82 24.46
C GLY A 956 37.58 -30.49 23.91
N GLU A 957 36.30 -30.20 24.09
CA GLU A 957 35.77 -28.86 23.87
C GLU A 957 36.02 -27.92 25.08
N GLY A 958 35.78 -26.63 24.92
CA GLY A 958 36.02 -25.62 25.94
C GLY A 958 34.75 -24.86 26.34
N LYS A 959 33.97 -25.38 27.32
CA LYS A 959 32.74 -24.71 27.77
C LYS A 959 33.02 -23.44 28.56
N THR A 960 33.86 -23.52 29.60
CA THR A 960 34.09 -22.40 30.53
C THR A 960 35.54 -21.95 30.42
N TYR A 961 35.75 -20.74 29.91
CA TYR A 961 37.07 -20.10 29.93
C TYR A 961 37.53 -19.84 31.36
N LEU A 962 38.74 -20.26 31.70
CA LEU A 962 39.32 -20.11 33.04
C LEU A 962 40.38 -19.01 33.09
N THR A 963 41.40 -19.10 32.24
CA THR A 963 42.53 -18.15 32.23
C THR A 963 43.30 -18.17 30.91
N THR A 964 44.10 -17.12 30.69
CA THR A 964 45.13 -17.05 29.66
C THR A 964 46.52 -17.15 30.30
N ILE A 965 47.43 -17.86 29.64
CA ILE A 965 48.85 -17.97 29.98
C ILE A 965 49.65 -17.53 28.76
N VAL A 966 50.55 -16.57 28.91
CA VAL A 966 51.51 -16.22 27.85
C VAL A 966 52.83 -16.94 28.13
N THR A 967 53.30 -17.75 27.19
CA THR A 967 54.56 -18.50 27.31
C THR A 967 55.40 -18.34 26.04
N SER A 968 56.69 -18.61 26.12
CA SER A 968 57.59 -18.55 24.96
C SER A 968 58.31 -19.87 24.77
N THR A 969 58.35 -20.35 23.52
CA THR A 969 59.15 -21.52 23.16
C THR A 969 60.63 -21.19 23.26
N ASN A 970 61.43 -22.17 23.68
CA ASN A 970 62.89 -22.03 23.66
C ASN A 970 63.46 -22.17 22.23
N ALA A 971 64.79 -22.16 22.09
CA ALA A 971 65.45 -22.33 20.80
C ALA A 971 65.21 -23.70 20.13
N SER A 972 64.68 -24.67 20.87
CA SER A 972 64.25 -25.99 20.37
C SER A 972 62.75 -26.05 20.09
N GLY A 973 62.02 -24.94 20.20
CA GLY A 973 60.58 -24.90 19.95
C GLY A 973 59.71 -25.40 21.09
N VAL A 974 60.25 -25.63 22.30
CA VAL A 974 59.49 -26.20 23.42
C VAL A 974 59.18 -25.13 24.46
N ALA A 975 57.92 -25.03 24.87
CA ALA A 975 57.46 -24.27 26.03
C ALA A 975 56.80 -25.21 27.06
N THR A 976 57.02 -24.96 28.34
CA THR A 976 56.30 -25.64 29.44
C THR A 976 55.65 -24.59 30.33
N PHE A 977 54.47 -24.88 30.85
CA PHE A 977 53.71 -23.93 31.66
C PHE A 977 52.85 -24.66 32.69
N ALA A 978 52.59 -24.00 33.81
CA ALA A 978 51.71 -24.52 34.85
C ALA A 978 50.26 -24.19 34.50
N VAL A 979 49.36 -25.15 34.61
CA VAL A 979 47.93 -24.98 34.41
C VAL A 979 47.25 -24.94 35.77
N PRO A 980 46.37 -23.96 36.05
CA PRO A 980 45.63 -23.94 37.29
C PRO A 980 44.76 -25.19 37.43
N ASN A 981 44.81 -25.84 38.59
CA ASN A 981 43.83 -26.87 38.92
C ASN A 981 42.44 -26.24 39.00
N ALA A 982 41.48 -26.82 38.29
CA ALA A 982 40.07 -26.44 38.31
C ALA A 982 39.21 -27.70 38.23
N ASP A 983 37.94 -27.57 38.60
CA ASP A 983 36.98 -28.68 38.54
C ASP A 983 36.57 -28.95 37.08
N GLY A 984 36.38 -30.23 36.75
CA GLY A 984 35.99 -30.69 35.42
C GLY A 984 37.17 -31.07 34.52
N ILE A 985 36.84 -31.35 33.25
CA ILE A 985 37.81 -31.72 32.22
C ILE A 985 38.50 -30.47 31.70
N LEU A 986 39.83 -30.44 31.78
CA LEU A 986 40.65 -29.33 31.32
C LEU A 986 41.07 -29.52 29.87
N THR A 987 40.96 -28.45 29.10
CA THR A 987 41.42 -28.36 27.71
C THR A 987 42.14 -27.04 27.48
N ALA A 988 42.95 -26.96 26.44
CA ALA A 988 43.69 -25.76 26.10
C ALA A 988 43.84 -25.56 24.60
N THR A 989 43.91 -24.29 24.18
CA THR A 989 44.30 -23.89 22.82
C THR A 989 45.60 -23.10 22.86
N ALA A 990 46.35 -23.09 21.75
CA ALA A 990 47.50 -22.22 21.53
C ALA A 990 47.22 -21.27 20.37
N THR A 991 47.51 -19.98 20.56
CA THR A 991 47.47 -18.96 19.51
C THR A 991 48.85 -18.33 19.35
N ASP A 992 49.37 -18.33 18.11
CA ASP A 992 50.63 -17.67 17.77
C ASP A 992 50.48 -16.13 17.66
N PRO A 993 51.58 -15.36 17.48
CA PRO A 993 51.52 -13.91 17.33
C PRO A 993 50.79 -13.42 16.07
N ASP A 994 50.71 -14.24 15.03
CA ASP A 994 50.06 -13.91 13.77
C ASP A 994 48.55 -14.20 13.81
N GLY A 995 48.07 -14.85 14.89
CA GLY A 995 46.66 -15.12 15.16
C GLY A 995 46.21 -16.54 14.81
N ASN A 996 47.11 -17.42 14.39
CA ASN A 996 46.79 -18.82 14.12
C ASN A 996 46.47 -19.53 15.43
N THR A 997 45.24 -20.07 15.56
CA THR A 997 44.81 -20.81 16.75
C THR A 997 44.72 -22.30 16.45
N SER A 998 45.24 -23.13 17.35
CA SER A 998 45.18 -24.58 17.30
C SER A 998 43.77 -25.13 17.53
N GLU A 999 43.59 -26.42 17.24
CA GLU A 999 42.53 -27.23 17.84
C GLU A 999 42.68 -27.29 19.38
N PHE A 1000 41.70 -27.88 20.07
CA PHE A 1000 41.82 -28.09 21.51
C PHE A 1000 42.77 -29.25 21.85
N SER A 1001 43.44 -29.13 23.00
CA SER A 1001 44.28 -30.17 23.58
C SER A 1001 43.53 -31.46 23.89
N ASN A 1002 44.30 -32.50 24.22
CA ASN A 1002 43.78 -33.68 24.90
C ASN A 1002 42.98 -33.29 26.16
N ALA A 1003 41.88 -33.99 26.39
CA ALA A 1003 41.05 -33.85 27.57
C ALA A 1003 41.79 -34.40 28.79
N LEU A 1004 42.02 -33.56 29.81
CA LEU A 1004 42.64 -33.98 31.06
C LEU A 1004 41.67 -33.83 32.23
N ASP A 1005 41.39 -34.94 32.91
CA ASP A 1005 40.74 -34.91 34.22
C ASP A 1005 41.79 -34.78 35.33
N PRO A 1006 41.92 -33.63 36.01
CA PRO A 1006 42.89 -33.47 37.11
C PRO A 1006 42.53 -34.29 38.35
N ALA A 1007 41.29 -34.78 38.47
CA ALA A 1007 40.85 -35.63 39.57
C ALA A 1007 41.31 -37.09 39.40
N VAL A 1008 41.71 -37.50 38.20
CA VAL A 1008 42.32 -38.80 37.94
C VAL A 1008 43.81 -38.72 38.30
N VAL A 1009 44.13 -38.95 39.58
CA VAL A 1009 45.53 -39.15 40.01
C VAL A 1009 46.09 -40.34 39.25
N GLY A 1010 47.08 -40.09 38.38
CA GLY A 1010 47.72 -41.12 37.58
C GLY A 1010 48.15 -42.31 38.44
N ILE A 1011 47.58 -43.48 38.18
CA ILE A 1011 48.19 -44.73 38.58
C ILE A 1011 49.37 -44.91 37.62
N ASP A 1012 50.59 -44.77 38.14
CA ASP A 1012 51.84 -44.97 37.41
C ASP A 1012 51.86 -46.39 36.81
N LEU A 1013 51.51 -46.51 35.53
CA LEU A 1013 51.75 -47.74 34.76
C LEU A 1013 53.20 -47.70 34.28
N ALA A 1014 54.12 -48.05 35.18
CA ALA A 1014 55.46 -48.45 34.80
C ALA A 1014 55.39 -49.53 33.70
N PRO A 1015 56.36 -49.61 32.77
CA PRO A 1015 56.31 -50.56 31.66
C PRO A 1015 56.10 -51.99 32.17
N LEU A 1016 55.07 -52.65 31.65
CA LEU A 1016 54.77 -54.06 31.91
C LEU A 1016 56.01 -54.90 31.60
N LYS A 1017 56.63 -55.47 32.63
CA LYS A 1017 57.70 -56.46 32.48
C LYS A 1017 57.09 -57.85 32.63
N LEU A 1018 57.14 -58.66 31.57
CA LEU A 1018 56.90 -60.11 31.67
C LEU A 1018 58.11 -60.77 32.35
N GLU A 1019 57.89 -61.45 33.48
CA GLU A 1019 58.87 -62.39 34.04
C GLU A 1019 58.20 -63.75 34.27
N GLY A 1020 58.76 -64.80 33.66
CA GLY A 1020 58.33 -66.20 33.76
C GLY A 1020 59.22 -67.12 32.92
N ASP A 1021 59.31 -68.40 33.28
CA ASP A 1021 60.03 -69.41 32.49
C ASP A 1021 59.20 -69.80 31.26
N PHE A 1022 59.70 -69.44 30.07
CA PHE A 1022 59.08 -69.75 28.78
C PHE A 1022 59.94 -70.77 28.03
N GLU A 1023 59.34 -71.87 27.56
CA GLU A 1023 59.98 -72.80 26.63
C GLU A 1023 59.62 -72.42 25.19
N GLU A 1024 60.63 -72.24 24.34
CA GLU A 1024 60.45 -72.03 22.90
C GLU A 1024 60.04 -73.38 22.26
N VAL A 1025 58.79 -73.45 21.78
CA VAL A 1025 58.22 -74.72 21.26
C VAL A 1025 58.46 -74.83 19.75
N GLU A 1026 58.55 -73.68 19.07
CA GLU A 1026 58.99 -73.50 17.68
C GLU A 1026 59.67 -72.12 17.55
N PRO A 1027 60.53 -71.86 16.53
CA PRO A 1027 61.19 -70.57 16.36
C PRO A 1027 60.19 -69.41 16.35
N GLY A 1028 60.24 -68.56 17.38
CA GLY A 1028 59.34 -67.42 17.53
C GLY A 1028 58.02 -67.69 18.28
N LYS A 1029 57.76 -68.92 18.74
CA LYS A 1029 56.59 -69.29 19.56
C LYS A 1029 57.00 -69.82 20.94
N PHE A 1030 56.52 -69.18 22.00
CA PHE A 1030 56.85 -69.51 23.38
C PHE A 1030 55.63 -70.04 24.16
N ARG A 1031 55.83 -71.05 25.01
CA ARG A 1031 54.80 -71.59 25.92
C ARG A 1031 55.22 -71.39 27.37
N ALA A 1032 54.32 -70.85 28.21
CA ALA A 1032 54.53 -70.73 29.65
C ALA A 1032 54.46 -72.11 30.33
N VAL A 1033 55.43 -72.41 31.20
CA VAL A 1033 55.40 -73.62 32.06
C VAL A 1033 54.62 -73.28 33.35
N ASN A 1034 53.89 -74.27 33.86
CA ASN A 1034 52.88 -74.13 34.92
C ASN A 1034 53.34 -73.24 36.10
N GLY A 1035 52.62 -72.13 36.35
CA GLY A 1035 52.88 -71.19 37.45
C GLY A 1035 53.25 -69.74 37.07
N ALA A 1036 53.20 -69.36 35.79
CA ALA A 1036 53.48 -67.97 35.38
C ALA A 1036 52.36 -67.00 35.78
N ALA A 1037 52.70 -65.92 36.49
CA ALA A 1037 51.77 -64.86 36.89
C ALA A 1037 52.11 -63.55 36.16
N ILE A 1038 51.08 -62.85 35.66
CA ILE A 1038 51.20 -61.50 35.09
C ILE A 1038 50.77 -60.52 36.18
N GLY A 1039 51.66 -59.59 36.57
CA GLY A 1039 51.39 -58.62 37.63
C GLY A 1039 52.06 -57.27 37.39
N LEU A 1040 51.38 -56.21 37.81
CA LEU A 1040 51.92 -54.84 37.86
C LEU A 1040 52.72 -54.65 39.15
N LYS A 1041 53.87 -53.97 39.08
CA LYS A 1041 54.67 -53.62 40.27
C LYS A 1041 54.47 -52.12 40.57
N PRO A 1042 53.97 -51.72 41.75
CA PRO A 1042 53.97 -50.31 42.14
C PRO A 1042 55.36 -49.87 42.62
N ALA A 1043 55.61 -48.57 42.60
CA ALA A 1043 56.86 -47.94 43.03
C ALA A 1043 57.24 -48.30 44.49
N GLN A 1044 58.53 -48.60 44.67
CA GLN A 1044 59.29 -48.89 45.91
C GLN A 1044 58.51 -49.30 47.19
N GLY A 1045 58.61 -50.58 47.56
CA GLY A 1045 58.67 -51.00 48.97
C GLY A 1045 57.64 -52.01 49.48
N GLU A 1046 56.59 -52.35 48.73
CA GLU A 1046 55.55 -53.29 49.19
C GLU A 1046 55.46 -54.61 48.38
N GLU A 1047 54.88 -55.64 49.00
CA GLU A 1047 54.79 -57.03 48.55
C GLU A 1047 53.86 -57.22 47.32
N PHE A 1048 54.26 -58.14 46.44
CA PHE A 1048 53.60 -58.51 45.18
C PHE A 1048 52.15 -59.02 45.41
N ARG A 1049 51.18 -58.49 44.67
CA ARG A 1049 49.79 -59.00 44.66
C ARG A 1049 49.40 -59.46 43.24
N PRO A 1050 49.06 -60.74 43.03
CA PRO A 1050 48.72 -61.26 41.71
C PRO A 1050 47.31 -60.81 41.27
N LEU A 1051 47.14 -60.42 40.00
CA LEU A 1051 45.86 -59.91 39.48
C LEU A 1051 45.05 -60.94 38.66
N VAL A 1052 45.64 -62.03 38.15
CA VAL A 1052 44.91 -63.10 37.42
C VAL A 1052 45.64 -64.46 37.56
N GLU A 1053 44.92 -65.54 37.86
CA GLU A 1053 45.38 -66.93 37.74
C GLU A 1053 44.75 -67.54 36.48
N VAL A 1054 45.58 -67.94 35.51
CA VAL A 1054 45.11 -68.46 34.20
C VAL A 1054 45.10 -69.98 34.26
N ASP A 1055 43.94 -70.60 34.01
CA ASP A 1055 43.81 -72.05 33.87
C ASP A 1055 43.50 -72.39 32.39
N GLY A 1056 44.55 -72.40 31.56
CA GLY A 1056 44.43 -72.65 30.11
C GLY A 1056 45.68 -72.24 29.32
N SER A 1057 45.86 -72.83 28.13
CA SER A 1057 47.01 -72.56 27.25
C SER A 1057 46.88 -71.24 26.50
N VAL A 1058 47.85 -70.33 26.67
CA VAL A 1058 47.97 -69.07 25.92
C VAL A 1058 49.07 -69.23 24.86
N GLU A 1059 48.75 -68.93 23.60
CA GLU A 1059 49.71 -68.88 22.47
C GLU A 1059 50.05 -67.42 22.17
N TYR A 1060 51.33 -67.10 21.97
CA TYR A 1060 51.83 -65.72 21.76
C TYR A 1060 52.54 -65.63 20.40
N ASP A 1061 52.27 -64.57 19.64
CA ASP A 1061 53.06 -64.16 18.46
C ASP A 1061 53.59 -62.74 18.71
N ARG A 1062 54.79 -62.41 18.21
CA ARG A 1062 55.56 -61.22 18.63
C ARG A 1062 54.84 -59.89 18.46
N ASP A 1063 53.82 -59.84 17.61
CA ASP A 1063 53.05 -58.62 17.32
C ASP A 1063 51.54 -58.78 17.62
N LYS A 1064 51.10 -59.86 18.29
CA LYS A 1064 49.68 -60.10 18.59
C LYS A 1064 49.46 -61.04 19.78
N VAL A 1065 48.68 -60.59 20.78
CA VAL A 1065 48.22 -61.44 21.91
C VAL A 1065 46.81 -61.93 21.65
N VAL A 1066 46.60 -63.23 21.46
CA VAL A 1066 45.26 -63.83 21.35
C VAL A 1066 45.04 -64.78 22.52
N ALA A 1067 44.27 -64.37 23.51
CA ALA A 1067 43.81 -65.24 24.58
C ALA A 1067 42.40 -65.73 24.25
N THR A 1068 42.19 -67.06 24.17
CA THR A 1068 40.85 -67.65 23.99
C THR A 1068 40.59 -68.68 25.09
N GLY A 1069 39.61 -68.40 25.96
CA GLY A 1069 39.21 -69.27 27.07
C GLY A 1069 38.16 -68.60 27.99
N ASP A 1070 37.43 -69.41 28.77
CA ASP A 1070 36.39 -68.94 29.71
C ASP A 1070 37.03 -68.29 30.95
N PHE A 1071 36.93 -66.96 31.08
CA PHE A 1071 37.43 -66.23 32.25
C PHE A 1071 36.37 -66.09 33.35
N LYS A 1072 36.70 -66.45 34.60
CA LYS A 1072 35.86 -66.22 35.79
C LYS A 1072 36.26 -64.92 36.51
N ALA A 1073 35.38 -63.91 36.40
CA ALA A 1073 35.11 -62.77 37.28
C ALA A 1073 36.27 -62.11 38.08
N LEU A 1074 36.54 -60.83 37.76
CA LEU A 1074 37.34 -59.89 38.56
C LEU A 1074 36.49 -59.35 39.74
N LYS A 1075 37.06 -59.27 40.95
CA LYS A 1075 36.40 -58.74 42.16
C LYS A 1075 36.90 -57.31 42.45
N LEU A 1076 36.07 -56.30 42.15
CA LEU A 1076 36.28 -54.90 42.52
C LEU A 1076 35.19 -54.51 43.52
N ASP A 1077 35.45 -54.76 44.80
CA ASP A 1077 34.60 -54.43 45.96
C ASP A 1077 33.16 -54.96 46.00
N ALA A 1078 32.52 -54.76 47.16
CA ALA A 1078 31.79 -55.81 47.85
C ALA A 1078 30.46 -56.31 47.24
N ASP A 1079 29.79 -55.62 46.30
CA ASP A 1079 28.39 -56.00 46.00
C ASP A 1079 27.84 -55.81 44.57
N LYS A 1080 28.66 -55.66 43.51
CA LYS A 1080 28.12 -55.70 42.12
C LYS A 1080 29.06 -56.35 41.10
N PHE A 1081 28.52 -57.28 40.30
CA PHE A 1081 29.15 -57.95 39.15
C PHE A 1081 28.30 -57.74 37.88
N LEU A 1082 28.92 -57.61 36.69
CA LEU A 1082 28.50 -58.14 35.36
C LEU A 1082 29.51 -57.63 34.31
N PHE A 1083 30.19 -58.44 33.47
CA PHE A 1083 29.65 -59.27 32.38
C PHE A 1083 30.60 -60.43 32.00
N SER A 1084 30.08 -61.44 31.27
CA SER A 1084 30.83 -62.57 30.68
C SER A 1084 30.72 -62.56 29.15
N GLY A 1085 31.85 -62.53 28.44
CA GLY A 1085 31.96 -62.62 26.99
C GLY A 1085 33.42 -62.69 26.53
N SER A 1086 33.67 -63.21 25.32
CA SER A 1086 35.03 -63.36 24.76
C SER A 1086 35.66 -62.01 24.41
N MET A 1087 36.89 -61.78 24.89
CA MET A 1087 37.64 -60.54 24.67
C MET A 1087 38.82 -60.81 23.72
N THR A 1088 38.99 -60.00 22.68
CA THR A 1088 40.19 -60.00 21.84
C THR A 1088 40.90 -58.66 22.02
N ILE A 1089 42.20 -58.66 22.34
CA ILE A 1089 43.01 -57.44 22.53
C ILE A 1089 44.03 -57.38 21.40
N ASN A 1090 43.98 -56.34 20.56
CA ASN A 1090 45.08 -56.01 19.65
C ASN A 1090 45.89 -54.87 20.26
N VAL A 1091 47.21 -55.03 20.34
CA VAL A 1091 48.11 -54.00 20.85
C VAL A 1091 49.03 -53.59 19.69
N GLY A 1092 48.84 -52.37 19.20
CA GLY A 1092 49.72 -51.71 18.24
C GLY A 1092 49.65 -50.21 18.49
N ASP A 1093 50.78 -49.66 18.91
CA ASP A 1093 51.20 -48.27 19.07
C ASP A 1093 50.17 -47.20 19.51
N ALA A 1094 50.42 -46.72 20.74
CA ALA A 1094 49.96 -45.48 21.40
C ALA A 1094 48.45 -45.19 21.59
N SER A 1095 47.51 -45.96 21.04
CA SER A 1095 46.09 -45.83 21.38
C SER A 1095 45.40 -47.18 21.53
N THR A 1096 45.12 -47.59 22.77
CA THR A 1096 44.42 -48.86 23.02
C THR A 1096 42.92 -48.64 22.89
N SER A 1097 42.33 -49.02 21.75
CA SER A 1097 40.88 -49.09 21.57
C SER A 1097 40.40 -50.55 21.66
N ILE A 1098 39.40 -50.81 22.49
CA ILE A 1098 38.77 -52.14 22.65
C ILE A 1098 37.65 -52.25 21.61
N LEU A 1099 37.83 -53.07 20.58
CA LEU A 1099 36.72 -53.46 19.69
C LEU A 1099 35.99 -54.69 20.24
N VAL A 1100 34.67 -54.58 20.43
CA VAL A 1100 33.78 -55.73 20.67
C VAL A 1100 32.93 -55.93 19.42
N ASP A 1101 33.19 -56.98 18.65
CA ASP A 1101 32.34 -57.40 17.53
C ASP A 1101 31.17 -58.24 18.07
N ASN A 1102 29.94 -57.83 17.80
CA ASN A 1102 28.74 -58.58 18.17
C ASN A 1102 28.11 -59.15 16.91
N GLY A 1103 28.55 -60.36 16.55
CA GLY A 1103 28.00 -61.10 15.43
C GLY A 1103 26.53 -61.50 15.66
N ALA A 1104 25.72 -61.21 14.63
CA ALA A 1104 24.33 -61.61 14.35
C ALA A 1104 23.21 -60.63 14.78
N ASP A 1105 22.53 -60.12 13.76
CA ASP A 1105 21.24 -59.38 13.73
C ASP A 1105 21.28 -57.83 13.82
N GLY A 1106 21.95 -57.17 12.86
CA GLY A 1106 21.35 -56.11 12.03
C GLY A 1106 20.96 -54.72 12.59
N GLY A 1107 21.37 -54.33 13.80
CA GLY A 1107 21.16 -52.96 14.34
C GLY A 1107 22.48 -52.18 14.50
N ASN A 1108 22.46 -50.86 14.27
CA ASN A 1108 23.63 -49.97 14.37
C ASN A 1108 24.22 -49.88 15.80
N PRO A 1109 25.54 -49.67 15.94
CA PRO A 1109 26.29 -49.70 17.21
C PRO A 1109 26.03 -48.48 18.12
N VAL A 1110 26.08 -48.72 19.44
CA VAL A 1110 25.99 -47.70 20.50
C VAL A 1110 27.37 -47.55 21.15
N LEU A 1111 27.91 -46.33 21.16
CA LEU A 1111 29.11 -45.95 21.90
C LEU A 1111 28.74 -45.77 23.39
N ILE A 1112 29.54 -46.31 24.32
CA ILE A 1112 29.37 -46.08 25.76
C ILE A 1112 30.71 -45.62 26.32
N ALA A 1113 30.82 -44.33 26.63
CA ALA A 1113 31.83 -43.76 27.50
C ALA A 1113 31.17 -43.26 28.80
N GLY A 1114 31.84 -43.53 29.94
CA GLY A 1114 31.76 -42.77 31.20
C GLY A 1114 30.40 -42.57 31.89
N PHE A 1115 30.14 -43.32 32.96
CA PHE A 1115 29.00 -43.12 33.87
C PHE A 1115 29.08 -41.80 34.66
N ASP A 1116 27.93 -41.14 34.86
CA ASP A 1116 27.57 -40.67 36.20
C ASP A 1116 26.10 -40.97 36.57
N LEU A 1117 25.90 -41.25 37.85
CA LEU A 1117 24.78 -42.00 38.41
C LEU A 1117 23.64 -41.08 38.86
N ALA A 1118 22.59 -40.91 38.05
CA ALA A 1118 21.28 -40.45 38.55
C ALA A 1118 20.33 -41.65 38.70
N LEU A 1119 19.99 -41.98 39.96
CA LEU A 1119 19.03 -43.03 40.29
C LEU A 1119 17.65 -42.75 39.69
N ALA A 1120 17.24 -43.56 38.72
CA ALA A 1120 15.83 -43.88 38.47
C ALA A 1120 15.69 -45.38 38.18
N LYS A 1121 15.22 -46.13 39.18
CA LYS A 1121 14.75 -47.51 39.04
C LYS A 1121 13.62 -47.55 38.03
N LEU A 1122 13.74 -48.33 36.96
CA LEU A 1122 12.63 -49.08 36.36
C LEU A 1122 13.21 -50.33 35.70
N GLY A 1123 12.84 -51.50 36.23
CA GLY A 1123 13.39 -52.79 35.84
C GLY A 1123 12.84 -53.27 34.50
N PHE A 1124 13.72 -53.88 33.70
CA PHE A 1124 13.31 -54.75 32.61
C PHE A 1124 12.77 -56.08 33.15
N ALA A 1125 11.69 -56.55 32.54
CA ALA A 1125 11.49 -57.97 32.30
C ALA A 1125 10.84 -58.14 30.91
N ASN A 1126 11.65 -58.60 29.96
CA ASN A 1126 11.21 -59.36 28.79
C ASN A 1126 11.51 -60.85 29.12
N PRO A 1127 10.89 -61.90 28.52
CA PRO A 1127 10.03 -61.87 27.34
C PRO A 1127 8.83 -62.85 27.35
N SER A 1128 7.95 -62.67 26.36
CA SER A 1128 7.57 -63.69 25.34
C SER A 1128 6.07 -63.73 25.01
N GLY A 1129 5.78 -63.51 23.73
CA GLY A 1129 4.78 -64.28 22.99
C GLY A 1129 3.38 -63.69 22.82
N GLY A 1130 3.10 -63.20 21.60
CA GLY A 1130 1.89 -63.61 20.88
C GLY A 1130 0.69 -62.68 20.90
N SER A 1131 0.53 -61.96 19.78
CA SER A 1131 -0.72 -61.64 19.07
C SER A 1131 -1.92 -61.04 19.83
N THR A 1132 -2.18 -59.77 19.52
CA THR A 1132 -3.49 -59.14 19.22
C THR A 1132 -4.70 -59.50 20.08
N SER A 1133 -5.13 -58.57 20.95
CA SER A 1133 -6.55 -58.25 21.14
C SER A 1133 -6.76 -56.93 21.87
N ASP A 1134 -7.81 -56.23 21.45
CA ASP A 1134 -8.51 -55.10 22.02
C ASP A 1134 -8.58 -54.95 23.55
N SER A 1135 -8.75 -53.67 23.92
CA SER A 1135 -9.68 -53.10 24.91
C SER A 1135 -9.30 -52.90 26.39
N GLN A 1136 -9.24 -51.60 26.71
CA GLN A 1136 -9.72 -50.89 27.91
C GLN A 1136 -9.13 -51.18 29.29
N LEU A 1137 -8.64 -50.12 29.95
CA LEU A 1137 -9.28 -49.59 31.17
C LEU A 1137 -8.77 -48.19 31.56
N GLU A 1138 -9.70 -47.35 31.99
CA GLU A 1138 -9.54 -46.03 32.62
C GLU A 1138 -8.83 -46.09 33.99
N LEU A 1139 -8.25 -44.95 34.41
CA LEU A 1139 -8.00 -44.67 35.82
C LEU A 1139 -8.07 -43.16 36.12
N GLU A 1140 -9.15 -42.78 36.81
CA GLU A 1140 -9.27 -41.59 37.66
C GLU A 1140 -8.47 -41.78 38.96
N GLY A 1141 -7.98 -40.69 39.59
CA GLY A 1141 -7.76 -40.68 41.05
C GLY A 1141 -6.61 -39.82 41.61
N ARG A 1142 -7.00 -38.66 42.16
CA ARG A 1142 -6.30 -37.68 43.03
C ARG A 1142 -5.40 -38.22 44.17
N ILE A 1143 -4.37 -37.43 44.55
CA ILE A 1143 -3.89 -37.15 45.94
C ILE A 1143 -3.30 -35.71 45.95
N GLU A 1144 -4.05 -34.67 46.37
CA GLU A 1144 -4.04 -33.97 47.68
C GLU A 1144 -2.78 -33.13 48.02
N LEU A 1145 -2.93 -31.80 47.93
CA LEU A 1145 -2.14 -30.79 48.66
C LEU A 1145 -3.12 -29.95 49.51
N LEU A 1146 -3.05 -30.09 50.83
CA LEU A 1146 -3.64 -29.20 51.84
C LEU A 1146 -2.46 -28.58 52.63
N HIS A 1147 -2.11 -27.31 52.45
CA HIS A 1147 -2.67 -26.05 52.99
C HIS A 1147 -2.30 -25.75 54.46
N ASP A 1148 -1.53 -24.67 54.66
CA ASP A 1148 -1.75 -23.51 55.56
C ASP A 1148 -0.41 -22.74 55.69
N ASP A 1149 -0.31 -21.46 55.31
CA ASP A 1149 -0.72 -20.36 56.18
C ASP A 1149 -0.88 -18.99 55.47
N PHE A 1150 -1.90 -18.24 55.94
CA PHE A 1150 -2.04 -16.78 56.04
C PHE A 1150 -2.41 -15.86 54.85
N ARG A 1151 -3.74 -15.72 54.71
CA ARG A 1151 -4.58 -14.49 54.67
C ARG A 1151 -4.05 -13.14 54.13
N LEU A 1152 -4.81 -12.69 53.13
CA LEU A 1152 -5.05 -11.36 52.60
C LEU A 1152 -5.67 -10.34 53.60
N ALA A 1153 -5.21 -9.07 53.52
CA ALA A 1153 -5.97 -7.81 53.67
C ALA A 1153 -5.03 -6.64 53.27
N GLY A 1154 -5.35 -5.62 52.47
CA GLY A 1154 -6.54 -5.25 51.72
C GLY A 1154 -6.25 -3.96 50.92
N LEU A 1155 -6.99 -3.79 49.82
CA LEU A 1155 -7.50 -2.54 49.22
C LEU A 1155 -6.57 -1.33 48.91
N ALA A 1156 -6.62 -0.97 47.62
CA ALA A 1156 -6.97 0.34 47.06
C ALA A 1156 -5.90 1.08 46.22
N ASN A 1157 -6.37 1.47 45.03
CA ASN A 1157 -5.95 2.57 44.14
C ASN A 1157 -4.85 2.31 43.09
N SER A 1158 -5.34 2.09 41.86
CA SER A 1158 -4.74 2.50 40.57
C SER A 1158 -4.75 4.04 40.43
N PRO A 1159 -4.13 4.71 39.43
CA PRO A 1159 -3.03 4.36 38.51
C PRO A 1159 -1.85 5.37 38.63
N ILE A 1160 -0.73 5.13 37.95
CA ILE A 1160 0.14 6.10 37.20
C ILE A 1160 1.57 5.54 37.08
N GLY A 1161 1.99 5.29 35.83
CA GLY A 1161 3.26 5.84 35.32
C GLY A 1161 4.53 4.97 35.31
N PHE A 1162 4.67 4.14 34.26
CA PHE A 1162 5.86 4.03 33.38
C PHE A 1162 7.21 3.45 33.93
N PRO A 1163 8.13 3.00 33.05
CA PRO A 1163 8.57 1.58 32.98
C PRO A 1163 10.08 1.37 33.20
N LEU A 1164 10.50 0.15 33.50
CA LEU A 1164 11.87 -0.37 33.36
C LEU A 1164 11.72 -1.89 33.18
N THR A 1165 12.32 -2.59 32.22
CA THR A 1165 13.27 -2.27 31.15
C THR A 1165 13.19 -3.41 30.16
#